data_AF-A0A2N5Z791-F1
#
_entry.id   AF-A0A2N5Z791-F1
#
_cell.length_a   1.000
_cell.length_b   1.000
_cell.length_c   1.000
_cell.angle_alpha   90.00
_cell.angle_beta   90.00
_cell.angle_gamma   90.00
#
_symmetry.space_group_name_H-M   'P 1'
#
loop_
_entity.id
_entity.type
_entity.pdbx_description
1 polymer ?
#
loop_
_entity_poly.entity_id
_entity_poly.type
_entity_poly.pdbx_seq_one_letter_code
_entity_poly.pdbx_strand_id
1 'polypeptide(L)'
;TEVLGLKNLIVQNDYGVLDINAPMQIFGPVPKLGSSLYVGHKSIFNHLMTDLCISFEWMDVPDSDNGFEEYYQGYSYIDSNEIFKAKLSYLHNKKWLPEEDQQIISLFEDVYLESDDTPVNNHRRIDTINVGAFTFDQKIGLNKDKSFNTNSTNGFVKLELCYPPNAFGHKEYPDVLKKAINRNILKKKDDPYPNEAYTPNMKNFSVDYFASHYINLKKGLEKDDFIFQLAPYGFRDIKKSAVDTNSFFPKIHEGAEFVIGFENLHTPGTLSLLVQINEILISAEQINENVEWSVLSENEWRILKQNEIISDTTKHLIQSGIISFDFHDKVITETNSVLPKGIVWLRCQSSRGINLLNTIQDLRCQSSKAELVSKHEALPALPSYTIADLQKPDKRIKVIEQPYPTFGGKNKETPADFRIRLSERLRHKQRASSLWDIEHLILEKFPFLYKVKCYNNHNDTFGFEPGNILVVVIPSGDSSSGMTEPVISYSKIKEIETFITEYTSPFVNVCVRNPYYEKVQVKLDVKFNEGYDEGYYKKVLNDDIRKSLSPWMFSSELRPDFGVVIHGSAILNFIQNIDYVDFVENFSVFHIVGNEIINKGYASMNDVVVKPSTPLSILISEPNHYIGLVSKSTPDGEGVNDMILETDFMVENQNKLDYLSEYGVEMNSIGFDFE
;
A
#
# COMPACT_ATOMS: atom_id res chain seq x y z
N THR A 1 -19.08 4.61 25.21
CA THR A 1 -19.79 3.33 25.23
C THR A 1 -21.10 3.52 25.94
N GLU A 2 -22.20 3.14 25.28
CA GLU A 2 -23.54 3.14 25.85
C GLU A 2 -23.88 1.72 26.29
N VAL A 3 -24.38 1.57 27.52
CA VAL A 3 -24.83 0.28 28.05
C VAL A 3 -26.20 0.48 28.70
N LEU A 4 -27.16 -0.35 28.32
CA LEU A 4 -28.53 -0.33 28.81
C LEU A 4 -28.83 -1.59 29.61
N GLY A 5 -29.56 -1.45 30.72
CA GLY A 5 -30.11 -2.52 31.52
C GLY A 5 -29.09 -3.38 32.25
N LEU A 6 -27.97 -2.81 32.71
CA LEU A 6 -26.96 -3.60 33.41
C LEU A 6 -27.49 -4.10 34.75
N LYS A 7 -27.57 -5.43 34.90
CA LYS A 7 -28.05 -6.11 36.13
C LYS A 7 -26.96 -6.81 36.93
N ASN A 8 -25.76 -7.00 36.39
CA ASN A 8 -24.68 -7.69 37.10
C ASN A 8 -23.97 -6.74 38.08
N LEU A 9 -24.69 -6.32 39.12
CA LEU A 9 -24.27 -5.31 40.09
C LEU A 9 -24.02 -5.96 41.46
N ILE A 10 -23.08 -5.40 42.21
CA ILE A 10 -22.89 -5.74 43.62
C ILE A 10 -23.89 -4.90 44.38
N VAL A 11 -24.93 -5.52 44.94
CA VAL A 11 -25.94 -4.83 45.75
C VAL A 11 -25.80 -5.27 47.21
N GLN A 12 -25.71 -4.32 48.12
CA GLN A 12 -25.47 -4.57 49.54
C GLN A 12 -26.25 -3.55 50.37
N ASN A 13 -26.80 -3.97 51.50
CA ASN A 13 -27.35 -3.07 52.51
C ASN A 13 -26.50 -3.12 53.79
N ASP A 14 -26.96 -2.46 54.86
CA ASP A 14 -26.27 -2.45 56.16
C ASP A 14 -26.13 -3.84 56.82
N TYR A 15 -26.90 -4.84 56.38
CA TYR A 15 -26.89 -6.21 56.91
C TYR A 15 -26.02 -7.17 56.11
N GLY A 16 -25.71 -6.85 54.85
CA GLY A 16 -24.87 -7.68 53.99
C GLY A 16 -25.17 -7.56 52.50
N VAL A 17 -24.49 -8.40 51.72
CA VAL A 17 -24.68 -8.51 50.26
C VAL A 17 -26.02 -9.17 49.98
N LEU A 18 -26.76 -8.62 49.02
CA LEU A 18 -28.07 -9.09 48.57
C LEU A 18 -27.93 -9.90 47.27
N ASP A 19 -28.79 -10.90 47.08
CA ASP A 19 -28.87 -11.63 45.81
C ASP A 19 -29.70 -10.83 44.81
N ILE A 20 -29.07 -10.35 43.74
CA ILE A 20 -29.73 -9.54 42.72
C ILE A 20 -30.77 -10.31 41.90
N ASN A 21 -30.76 -11.65 41.96
CA ASN A 21 -31.71 -12.49 41.23
C ASN A 21 -32.98 -12.81 42.03
N ALA A 22 -33.10 -12.32 43.27
CA ALA A 22 -34.24 -12.52 44.14
C ALA A 22 -34.77 -11.17 44.65
N PRO A 23 -36.06 -11.10 45.04
CA PRO A 23 -36.60 -9.91 45.70
C PRO A 23 -35.80 -9.57 46.97
N MET A 24 -35.44 -8.30 47.12
CA MET A 24 -34.49 -7.86 48.14
C MET A 24 -34.95 -6.63 48.92
N GLN A 25 -34.81 -6.68 50.24
CA GLN A 25 -35.11 -5.56 51.14
C GLN A 25 -33.91 -4.62 51.22
N ILE A 26 -33.87 -3.63 50.34
CA ILE A 26 -32.69 -2.78 50.11
C ILE A 26 -32.29 -1.88 51.29
N PHE A 27 -33.23 -1.55 52.18
CA PHE A 27 -32.97 -0.81 53.42
C PHE A 27 -33.07 -1.71 54.67
N GLY A 28 -33.07 -3.03 54.45
CA GLY A 28 -33.26 -4.04 55.49
C GLY A 28 -34.72 -4.22 55.90
N PRO A 29 -34.98 -5.12 56.87
CA PRO A 29 -36.34 -5.50 57.26
C PRO A 29 -37.07 -4.42 58.07
N VAL A 30 -36.34 -3.48 58.68
CA VAL A 30 -36.91 -2.35 59.42
C VAL A 30 -36.15 -1.08 58.99
N PRO A 31 -36.50 -0.48 57.84
CA PRO A 31 -35.90 0.74 57.35
C PRO A 31 -35.98 1.88 58.37
N LYS A 32 -34.87 2.60 58.55
CA LYS A 32 -34.77 3.80 59.40
C LYS A 32 -34.03 4.89 58.63
N LEU A 33 -34.11 6.12 59.11
CA LEU A 33 -33.22 7.16 58.62
C LEU A 33 -31.75 6.72 58.75
N GLY A 34 -30.98 6.94 57.69
CA GLY A 34 -29.59 6.50 57.59
C GLY A 34 -29.40 5.07 57.07
N SER A 35 -30.49 4.29 56.89
CA SER A 35 -30.41 2.98 56.23
C SER A 35 -29.84 3.15 54.82
N SER A 36 -28.80 2.39 54.50
CA SER A 36 -28.01 2.58 53.30
C SER A 36 -28.09 1.39 52.35
N LEU A 37 -28.20 1.69 51.06
CA LEU A 37 -28.00 0.77 49.95
C LEU A 37 -26.68 1.13 49.25
N TYR A 38 -25.81 0.15 49.14
CA TYR A 38 -24.53 0.22 48.44
C TYR A 38 -24.63 -0.54 47.12
N VAL A 39 -24.30 0.14 46.03
CA VAL A 39 -24.28 -0.42 44.68
C VAL A 39 -22.87 -0.31 44.13
N GLY A 40 -22.27 -1.43 43.75
CA GLY A 40 -20.94 -1.51 43.17
C GLY A 40 -20.93 -2.16 41.79
N HIS A 41 -19.93 -1.84 41.00
CA HIS A 41 -19.63 -2.56 39.76
C HIS A 41 -18.12 -2.61 39.53
N LYS A 42 -17.66 -3.63 38.80
CA LYS A 42 -16.25 -3.83 38.48
C LYS A 42 -15.64 -2.64 37.73
N SER A 43 -16.43 -1.91 36.95
CA SER A 43 -15.93 -0.86 36.07
C SER A 43 -16.70 0.46 36.10
N ILE A 44 -18.02 0.47 36.31
CA ILE A 44 -18.84 1.68 36.02
C ILE A 44 -18.42 2.86 36.88
N PHE A 45 -18.39 2.66 38.19
CA PHE A 45 -18.12 3.71 39.17
C PHE A 45 -16.63 4.07 39.27
N ASN A 46 -15.80 3.58 38.34
CA ASN A 46 -14.37 3.86 38.24
C ASN A 46 -13.99 4.54 36.91
N HIS A 47 -14.93 4.69 35.97
CA HIS A 47 -14.67 5.37 34.70
C HIS A 47 -15.35 6.73 34.64
N LEU A 48 -14.86 7.60 33.74
CA LEU A 48 -15.52 8.86 33.42
C LEU A 48 -16.88 8.57 32.75
N MET A 49 -17.93 8.73 33.55
CA MET A 49 -19.31 8.60 33.12
C MET A 49 -19.86 10.00 32.84
N THR A 50 -20.62 10.15 31.75
CA THR A 50 -21.33 11.40 31.47
C THR A 50 -22.78 11.33 31.93
N ASP A 51 -23.37 10.14 31.85
CA ASP A 51 -24.78 9.89 32.14
C ASP A 51 -24.94 8.61 32.95
N LEU A 52 -25.79 8.67 33.97
CA LEU A 52 -26.15 7.55 34.84
C LEU A 52 -27.66 7.55 35.02
N CYS A 53 -28.30 6.43 34.69
CA CYS A 53 -29.69 6.21 35.01
C CYS A 53 -29.84 4.99 35.91
N ILE A 54 -30.60 5.15 36.99
CA ILE A 54 -30.92 4.07 37.92
C ILE A 54 -32.38 3.73 37.77
N SER A 55 -32.69 2.44 37.61
CA SER A 55 -34.06 1.95 37.51
C SER A 55 -34.36 0.95 38.63
N PHE A 56 -35.44 1.22 39.37
CA PHE A 56 -35.99 0.35 40.40
C PHE A 56 -37.26 -0.32 39.88
N GLU A 57 -37.42 -1.61 40.13
CA GLU A 57 -38.70 -2.31 40.03
C GLU A 57 -39.07 -2.82 41.43
N TRP A 58 -40.12 -2.26 41.99
CA TRP A 58 -40.63 -2.57 43.33
C TRP A 58 -41.65 -3.71 43.29
N MET A 59 -41.71 -4.51 44.35
CA MET A 59 -42.82 -5.43 44.61
C MET A 59 -43.71 -4.90 45.72
N ASP A 60 -44.97 -5.31 45.67
CA ASP A 60 -45.94 -5.09 46.75
C ASP A 60 -46.15 -3.60 47.09
N VAL A 61 -46.01 -2.71 46.10
CA VAL A 61 -46.41 -1.30 46.26
C VAL A 61 -47.92 -1.21 46.51
N PRO A 62 -48.42 -0.21 47.25
CA PRO A 62 -49.85 -0.10 47.52
C PRO A 62 -50.69 -0.01 46.24
N ASP A 63 -51.69 -0.87 46.11
CA ASP A 63 -52.63 -0.93 44.98
C ASP A 63 -53.79 0.10 45.08
N SER A 64 -53.75 1.01 46.06
CA SER A 64 -54.77 2.05 46.27
C SER A 64 -54.69 3.16 45.23
N ASP A 65 -55.83 3.80 44.93
CA ASP A 65 -55.96 4.83 43.89
C ASP A 65 -55.03 6.03 44.14
N ASN A 66 -54.80 6.40 45.41
CA ASN A 66 -53.83 7.44 45.81
C ASN A 66 -52.57 6.87 46.48
N GLY A 67 -52.24 5.61 46.21
CA GLY A 67 -50.93 5.07 46.53
C GLY A 67 -50.56 5.11 48.02
N PHE A 68 -49.39 5.66 48.34
CA PHE A 68 -48.90 5.79 49.71
C PHE A 68 -49.72 6.77 50.56
N GLU A 69 -50.33 7.81 49.98
CA GLU A 69 -51.17 8.74 50.73
C GLU A 69 -52.36 8.01 51.36
N GLU A 70 -53.06 7.19 50.55
CA GLU A 70 -54.18 6.39 51.03
C GLU A 70 -53.75 5.25 51.94
N TYR A 71 -52.68 4.53 51.57
CA TYR A 71 -52.15 3.42 52.37
C TYR A 71 -51.75 3.87 53.79
N TYR A 72 -51.25 5.09 53.93
CA TYR A 72 -50.78 5.67 55.18
C TYR A 72 -51.73 6.69 55.81
N GLN A 73 -53.05 6.71 55.51
CA GLN A 73 -54.02 7.66 56.10
C GLN A 73 -53.98 7.78 57.65
N GLY A 74 -53.49 6.75 58.36
CA GLY A 74 -53.28 6.78 59.82
C GLY A 74 -52.02 7.53 60.30
N TYR A 75 -51.12 7.89 59.38
CA TYR A 75 -49.79 8.44 59.63
C TYR A 75 -49.74 9.89 59.14
N SER A 76 -49.49 10.83 60.06
CA SER A 76 -49.70 12.26 59.80
C SER A 76 -48.65 12.95 58.92
N TYR A 77 -47.70 12.21 58.34
CA TYR A 77 -46.52 12.77 57.67
C TYR A 77 -46.23 12.11 56.33
N ILE A 78 -47.09 11.20 55.84
CA ILE A 78 -46.99 10.60 54.52
C ILE A 78 -48.20 11.09 53.74
N ASP A 79 -47.96 11.98 52.78
CA ASP A 79 -48.97 12.71 52.03
C ASP A 79 -48.77 12.64 50.51
N SER A 80 -47.76 11.90 50.05
CA SER A 80 -47.41 11.79 48.63
C SER A 80 -46.54 10.57 48.37
N ASN A 81 -46.52 10.08 47.13
CA ASN A 81 -45.68 8.93 46.77
C ASN A 81 -44.19 9.30 46.70
N GLU A 82 -43.87 10.53 46.31
CA GLU A 82 -42.50 11.04 46.21
C GLU A 82 -41.85 11.37 47.57
N ILE A 83 -42.56 11.13 48.67
CA ILE A 83 -42.10 11.51 50.00
C ILE A 83 -40.87 10.72 50.47
N PHE A 84 -40.70 9.49 50.00
CA PHE A 84 -39.55 8.68 50.38
C PHE A 84 -38.32 9.08 49.57
N LYS A 85 -37.37 9.73 50.22
CA LYS A 85 -36.19 10.30 49.56
C LYS A 85 -34.90 9.72 50.11
N ALA A 86 -33.96 9.49 49.20
CA ALA A 86 -32.61 9.06 49.52
C ALA A 86 -31.58 10.08 49.05
N LYS A 87 -30.50 10.23 49.81
CA LYS A 87 -29.31 11.00 49.43
C LYS A 87 -28.35 10.10 48.66
N LEU A 88 -27.86 10.61 47.54
CA LEU A 88 -26.91 9.94 46.68
C LEU A 88 -25.48 10.41 47.00
N SER A 89 -24.58 9.46 47.16
CA SER A 89 -23.14 9.70 47.32
C SER A 89 -22.33 8.60 46.64
N TYR A 90 -21.07 8.85 46.34
CA TYR A 90 -20.15 7.87 45.74
C TYR A 90 -18.87 7.76 46.54
N LEU A 91 -18.28 6.56 46.50
CA LEU A 91 -17.05 6.26 47.19
C LEU A 91 -15.87 6.67 46.31
N HIS A 92 -15.08 7.61 46.80
CA HIS A 92 -13.83 8.02 46.17
C HIS A 92 -12.74 8.22 47.23
N ASN A 93 -11.60 7.57 47.06
CA ASN A 93 -10.47 7.58 47.99
C ASN A 93 -10.88 7.35 49.46
N LYS A 94 -11.76 6.35 49.69
CA LYS A 94 -12.35 5.97 50.99
C LYS A 94 -13.28 7.01 51.63
N LYS A 95 -13.69 8.04 50.89
CA LYS A 95 -14.65 9.05 51.33
C LYS A 95 -15.92 8.99 50.50
N TRP A 96 -17.06 9.26 51.14
CA TRP A 96 -18.34 9.41 50.46
C TRP A 96 -18.48 10.87 50.02
N LEU A 97 -18.49 11.09 48.71
CA LEU A 97 -18.63 12.40 48.10
C LEU A 97 -19.99 12.53 47.40
N PRO A 98 -20.54 13.75 47.28
CA PRO A 98 -20.09 14.94 47.99
C PRO A 98 -20.37 14.81 49.51
N GLU A 99 -19.48 15.36 50.36
CA GLU A 99 -19.63 15.32 51.83
C GLU A 99 -20.82 16.20 52.29
N GLU A 100 -21.06 17.31 51.58
CA GLU A 100 -22.17 18.25 51.76
C GLU A 100 -22.97 18.36 50.45
N ASP A 101 -24.20 18.87 50.49
CA ASP A 101 -25.06 19.09 49.29
C ASP A 101 -25.31 17.84 48.42
N GLN A 102 -25.47 16.68 49.07
CA GLN A 102 -25.82 15.43 48.39
C GLN A 102 -27.14 15.56 47.61
N GLN A 103 -27.13 15.07 46.37
CA GLN A 103 -28.34 15.02 45.55
C GLN A 103 -29.39 14.16 46.24
N ILE A 104 -30.60 14.71 46.36
CA ILE A 104 -31.76 14.01 46.92
C ILE A 104 -32.60 13.49 45.76
N ILE A 105 -32.94 12.21 45.80
CA ILE A 105 -33.80 11.56 44.81
C ILE A 105 -35.01 10.91 45.47
N SER A 106 -36.17 11.00 44.82
CA SER A 106 -37.40 10.32 45.22
C SER A 106 -37.37 8.86 44.75
N LEU A 107 -37.64 7.93 45.66
CA LEU A 107 -37.56 6.47 45.42
C LEU A 107 -38.79 5.93 44.67
N PHE A 108 -39.91 6.65 44.75
CA PHE A 108 -41.17 6.34 44.07
C PHE A 108 -41.65 7.57 43.32
N GLU A 109 -42.57 7.35 42.39
CA GLU A 109 -43.23 8.38 41.60
C GLU A 109 -44.69 7.97 41.36
N ASP A 110 -45.50 8.92 40.92
CA ASP A 110 -46.88 8.67 40.52
C ASP A 110 -46.92 8.04 39.12
N VAL A 111 -47.93 7.21 38.85
CA VAL A 111 -48.28 6.85 37.48
C VAL A 111 -49.03 8.02 36.87
N TYR A 112 -48.57 8.50 35.70
CA TYR A 112 -49.27 9.56 34.99
C TYR A 112 -50.60 9.03 34.41
N LEU A 113 -51.72 9.46 34.98
CA LEU A 113 -53.08 9.17 34.53
C LEU A 113 -53.79 10.45 34.09
N GLU A 114 -54.85 10.31 33.28
CA GLU A 114 -55.72 11.43 32.91
C GLU A 114 -56.75 11.76 34.02
N SER A 115 -56.87 10.92 35.06
CA SER A 115 -57.70 11.16 36.25
C SER A 115 -56.93 11.92 37.34
N ASP A 116 -57.64 12.38 38.38
CA ASP A 116 -57.04 13.02 39.57
C ASP A 116 -56.36 12.01 40.52
N ASP A 117 -56.40 10.71 40.22
CA ASP A 117 -55.83 9.65 41.05
C ASP A 117 -54.30 9.58 40.91
N THR A 118 -53.59 9.33 42.01
CA THR A 118 -52.12 9.26 42.06
C THR A 118 -51.62 7.90 42.55
N PRO A 119 -51.79 6.80 41.78
CA PRO A 119 -51.30 5.50 42.20
C PRO A 119 -49.77 5.45 42.11
N VAL A 120 -49.14 4.67 43.00
CA VAL A 120 -47.67 4.51 43.03
C VAL A 120 -47.21 3.72 41.81
N ASN A 121 -46.24 4.25 41.08
CA ASN A 121 -45.57 3.49 40.03
C ASN A 121 -44.63 2.44 40.65
N ASN A 122 -44.82 1.17 40.28
CA ASN A 122 -43.94 0.08 40.69
C ASN A 122 -42.57 0.11 39.97
N HIS A 123 -42.45 0.87 38.88
CA HIS A 123 -41.20 1.14 38.19
C HIS A 123 -40.78 2.58 38.40
N ARG A 124 -39.58 2.82 38.93
CA ARG A 124 -39.01 4.16 39.06
C ARG A 124 -37.73 4.26 38.26
N ARG A 125 -37.72 5.12 37.23
CA ARG A 125 -36.52 5.44 36.44
C ARG A 125 -36.01 6.83 36.82
N ILE A 126 -34.74 6.92 37.20
CA ILE A 126 -34.09 8.16 37.61
C ILE A 126 -32.95 8.46 36.65
N ASP A 127 -33.17 9.39 35.73
CA ASP A 127 -32.22 9.83 34.69
C ASP A 127 -31.61 11.22 34.97
N THR A 128 -32.06 11.89 36.04
CA THR A 128 -31.60 13.23 36.44
C THR A 128 -30.39 13.21 37.39
N ILE A 129 -29.64 12.11 37.44
CA ILE A 129 -28.50 11.97 38.35
C ILE A 129 -27.37 12.91 37.89
N ASN A 130 -26.91 13.78 38.78
CA ASN A 130 -25.84 14.73 38.47
C ASN A 130 -24.48 14.03 38.53
N VAL A 131 -24.09 13.42 37.40
CA VAL A 131 -22.81 12.72 37.25
C VAL A 131 -21.60 13.67 37.39
N GLY A 132 -21.76 14.97 37.13
CA GLY A 132 -20.70 15.97 37.31
C GLY A 132 -20.29 16.20 38.78
N ALA A 133 -21.17 15.91 39.74
CA ALA A 133 -20.83 15.91 41.17
C ALA A 133 -19.89 14.76 41.56
N PHE A 134 -19.74 13.76 40.67
CA PHE A 134 -18.82 12.66 40.83
C PHE A 134 -17.46 13.07 40.27
N THR A 135 -16.50 13.41 41.13
CA THR A 135 -15.13 13.69 40.71
C THR A 135 -14.45 12.38 40.35
N PHE A 136 -14.56 12.01 39.08
CA PHE A 136 -13.81 10.90 38.52
C PHE A 136 -12.40 11.37 38.18
N ASP A 137 -11.42 10.91 38.96
CA ASP A 137 -10.03 11.04 38.55
C ASP A 137 -9.76 10.04 37.41
N GLN A 138 -8.99 10.44 36.39
CA GLN A 138 -8.76 9.62 35.18
C GLN A 138 -8.05 8.28 35.48
N LYS A 139 -7.52 8.11 36.70
CA LYS A 139 -6.65 7.00 37.12
C LYS A 139 -7.34 5.99 38.04
N ILE A 140 -8.46 5.40 37.64
CA ILE A 140 -9.09 4.37 38.48
C ILE A 140 -9.26 3.08 37.69
N GLY A 141 -8.53 2.04 38.12
CA GLY A 141 -8.60 0.70 37.56
C GLY A 141 -9.87 -0.06 37.94
N LEU A 142 -9.93 -1.35 37.61
CA LEU A 142 -11.08 -2.20 37.90
C LEU A 142 -11.30 -2.35 39.42
N ASN A 143 -12.55 -2.19 39.88
CA ASN A 143 -12.95 -2.54 41.25
C ASN A 143 -12.83 -4.06 41.41
N LYS A 144 -11.94 -4.49 42.30
CA LYS A 144 -11.71 -5.92 42.57
C LYS A 144 -12.55 -6.44 43.74
N ASP A 145 -13.24 -5.55 44.45
CA ASP A 145 -14.03 -5.92 45.60
C ASP A 145 -15.31 -6.63 45.17
N LYS A 146 -15.66 -7.71 45.89
CA LYS A 146 -16.92 -8.43 45.69
C LYS A 146 -18.07 -7.86 46.54
N SER A 147 -17.74 -7.00 47.50
CA SER A 147 -18.67 -6.34 48.43
C SER A 147 -18.01 -5.07 48.97
N PHE A 148 -18.81 -4.10 49.36
CA PHE A 148 -18.32 -2.91 50.04
C PHE A 148 -17.78 -3.29 51.43
N ASN A 149 -16.59 -2.80 51.76
CA ASN A 149 -15.98 -2.92 53.08
C ASN A 149 -15.12 -1.68 53.41
N THR A 150 -14.62 -1.57 54.63
CA THR A 150 -13.83 -0.40 55.08
C THR A 150 -12.50 -0.21 54.35
N ASN A 151 -12.01 -1.23 53.65
CA ASN A 151 -10.81 -1.13 52.82
C ASN A 151 -11.12 -0.72 51.37
N SER A 152 -12.40 -0.76 50.95
CA SER A 152 -12.82 -0.33 49.62
C SER A 152 -12.45 1.14 49.40
N THR A 153 -11.73 1.40 48.31
CA THR A 153 -11.24 2.74 47.99
C THR A 153 -12.19 3.51 47.10
N ASN A 154 -12.71 2.87 46.06
CA ASN A 154 -13.54 3.46 45.00
C ASN A 154 -14.61 2.46 44.52
N GLY A 155 -15.47 2.88 43.60
CA GLY A 155 -16.25 1.95 42.78
C GLY A 155 -17.61 1.54 43.34
N PHE A 156 -18.14 2.33 44.29
CA PHE A 156 -19.44 2.13 44.92
C PHE A 156 -20.24 3.44 44.98
N VAL A 157 -21.56 3.33 44.88
CA VAL A 157 -22.54 4.39 45.10
C VAL A 157 -23.37 4.01 46.32
N LYS A 158 -23.65 4.98 47.19
CA LYS A 158 -24.49 4.84 48.38
C LYS A 158 -25.74 5.68 48.23
N LEU A 159 -26.88 5.03 48.42
CA LEU A 159 -28.20 5.62 48.57
C LEU A 159 -28.59 5.51 50.04
N GLU A 160 -28.66 6.64 50.73
CA GLU A 160 -28.97 6.71 52.16
C GLU A 160 -30.35 7.32 52.38
N LEU A 161 -31.26 6.59 53.03
CA LEU A 161 -32.62 7.05 53.29
C LEU A 161 -32.60 8.29 54.22
N CYS A 162 -33.13 9.41 53.74
CA CYS A 162 -33.02 10.70 54.44
C CYS A 162 -34.36 11.36 54.80
N TYR A 163 -35.46 10.98 54.16
CA TYR A 163 -36.78 11.55 54.41
C TYR A 163 -37.87 10.52 54.05
N PRO A 164 -39.01 10.46 54.78
CA PRO A 164 -39.42 11.31 55.92
C PRO A 164 -38.74 10.95 57.25
N PRO A 165 -38.85 11.79 58.31
CA PRO A 165 -38.14 11.59 59.60
C PRO A 165 -38.37 10.22 60.25
N ASN A 166 -39.52 9.60 59.99
CA ASN A 166 -39.92 8.32 60.54
C ASN A 166 -39.80 7.16 59.52
N ALA A 167 -39.10 7.40 58.40
CA ALA A 167 -38.95 6.44 57.30
C ALA A 167 -40.32 5.88 56.87
N PHE A 168 -40.44 4.56 56.72
CA PHE A 168 -41.67 3.88 56.33
C PHE A 168 -42.63 3.58 57.50
N GLY A 169 -42.45 4.23 58.65
CA GLY A 169 -43.43 4.13 59.75
C GLY A 169 -43.35 2.88 60.63
N HIS A 170 -42.39 1.97 60.43
CA HIS A 170 -42.23 0.75 61.26
C HIS A 170 -42.11 1.03 62.76
N LYS A 171 -41.45 2.13 63.14
CA LYS A 171 -41.32 2.53 64.54
C LYS A 171 -42.64 3.04 65.14
N GLU A 172 -43.49 3.63 64.31
CA GLU A 172 -44.71 4.32 64.75
C GLU A 172 -45.96 3.49 64.62
N TYR A 173 -45.96 2.44 63.78
CA TYR A 173 -47.09 1.54 63.61
C TYR A 173 -47.71 1.08 64.94
N PRO A 174 -46.94 0.66 65.98
CA PRO A 174 -47.53 0.28 67.26
C PRO A 174 -48.27 1.41 67.97
N ASP A 175 -47.82 2.66 67.84
CA ASP A 175 -48.42 3.82 68.48
C ASP A 175 -49.63 4.34 67.69
N VAL A 176 -49.57 4.31 66.35
CA VAL A 176 -50.70 4.64 65.47
C VAL A 176 -51.83 3.63 65.66
N LEU A 177 -51.51 2.33 65.71
CA LEU A 177 -52.47 1.26 65.97
C LEU A 177 -53.14 1.40 67.36
N LYS A 178 -52.36 1.66 68.41
CA LYS A 178 -52.91 1.92 69.76
C LYS A 178 -53.85 3.14 69.77
N LYS A 179 -53.49 4.23 69.07
CA LYS A 179 -54.34 5.42 68.96
C LYS A 179 -55.65 5.12 68.24
N ALA A 180 -55.61 4.33 67.16
CA ALA A 180 -56.81 3.89 66.44
C ALA A 180 -57.71 2.99 67.32
N ILE A 181 -57.14 1.99 67.99
CA ILE A 181 -57.86 1.11 68.93
C ILE A 181 -58.53 1.93 70.04
N ASN A 182 -57.78 2.83 70.68
CA ASN A 182 -58.32 3.68 71.75
C ASN A 182 -59.42 4.62 71.25
N ARG A 183 -59.33 5.14 70.01
CA ARG A 183 -60.40 5.96 69.41
C ARG A 183 -61.66 5.14 69.17
N ASN A 184 -61.54 3.93 68.62
CA ASN A 184 -62.68 3.05 68.36
C ASN A 184 -63.38 2.63 69.66
N ILE A 185 -62.61 2.33 70.71
CA ILE A 185 -63.14 1.97 72.04
C ILE A 185 -63.79 3.17 72.74
N LEU A 186 -63.11 4.33 72.80
CA LEU A 186 -63.57 5.50 73.58
C LEU A 186 -64.69 6.29 72.89
N LYS A 187 -64.69 6.37 71.56
CA LYS A 187 -65.64 7.19 70.79
C LYS A 187 -66.78 6.40 70.14
N LYS A 188 -66.82 5.07 70.26
CA LYS A 188 -67.75 4.18 69.53
C LYS A 188 -67.80 4.50 68.02
N LYS A 189 -66.65 4.86 67.46
CA LYS A 189 -66.48 5.03 66.03
C LYS A 189 -65.88 3.75 65.44
N ASP A 190 -66.27 3.45 64.22
CA ASP A 190 -65.70 2.35 63.42
C ASP A 190 -64.64 2.94 62.48
N ASP A 191 -63.61 3.61 63.05
CA ASP A 191 -62.52 4.15 62.23
C ASP A 191 -61.67 2.97 61.70
N PRO A 192 -61.26 2.97 60.41
CA PRO A 192 -60.45 1.89 59.85
C PRO A 192 -59.11 1.77 60.59
N TYR A 193 -58.65 0.54 60.76
CA TYR A 193 -57.34 0.29 61.36
C TYR A 193 -56.23 0.73 60.39
N PRO A 194 -55.14 1.33 60.90
CA PRO A 194 -54.01 1.71 60.08
C PRO A 194 -53.33 0.46 59.50
N ASN A 195 -52.89 0.55 58.23
CA ASN A 195 -52.13 -0.50 57.58
C ASN A 195 -50.75 -0.68 58.23
N GLU A 196 -50.20 -1.89 58.10
CA GLU A 196 -48.82 -2.19 58.50
C GLU A 196 -47.83 -1.34 57.71
N ALA A 197 -46.71 -0.98 58.33
CA ALA A 197 -45.64 -0.23 57.67
C ALA A 197 -45.09 -0.99 56.46
N TYR A 198 -45.03 -0.33 55.30
CA TYR A 198 -44.52 -0.91 54.06
C TYR A 198 -43.00 -1.07 54.13
N THR A 199 -42.50 -2.28 53.86
CA THR A 199 -41.07 -2.54 53.70
C THR A 199 -40.71 -2.55 52.23
N PRO A 200 -39.85 -1.62 51.75
CA PRO A 200 -39.45 -1.59 50.34
C PRO A 200 -38.75 -2.88 49.93
N ASN A 201 -39.42 -3.63 49.06
CA ASN A 201 -38.91 -4.87 48.50
C ASN A 201 -38.69 -4.69 47.00
N MET A 202 -37.44 -4.80 46.56
CA MET A 202 -37.06 -4.53 45.18
C MET A 202 -36.94 -5.85 44.40
N LYS A 203 -37.68 -5.96 43.29
CA LYS A 203 -37.68 -7.12 42.39
C LYS A 203 -36.47 -7.14 41.46
N ASN A 204 -36.19 -6.00 40.84
CA ASN A 204 -35.09 -5.82 39.91
C ASN A 204 -34.44 -4.46 40.11
N PHE A 205 -33.15 -4.42 39.84
CA PHE A 205 -32.36 -3.21 39.81
C PHE A 205 -31.49 -3.22 38.57
N SER A 206 -31.51 -2.12 37.82
CA SER A 206 -30.66 -1.97 36.66
C SER A 206 -30.11 -0.56 36.55
N VAL A 207 -28.93 -0.49 35.93
CA VAL A 207 -28.24 0.76 35.67
C VAL A 207 -28.00 0.89 34.18
N ASP A 208 -28.33 2.05 33.64
CA ASP A 208 -27.92 2.46 32.30
C ASP A 208 -26.83 3.52 32.45
N TYR A 209 -25.82 3.48 31.59
CA TYR A 209 -24.77 4.48 31.65
C TYR A 209 -24.12 4.75 30.30
N PHE A 210 -23.57 5.97 30.18
CA PHE A 210 -22.68 6.35 29.10
C PHE A 210 -21.30 6.67 29.67
N ALA A 211 -20.28 5.93 29.21
CA ALA A 211 -18.88 6.15 29.60
C ALA A 211 -18.03 6.60 28.42
N SER A 212 -17.11 7.52 28.66
CA SER A 212 -16.11 7.96 27.69
C SER A 212 -14.70 7.80 28.26
N HIS A 213 -13.74 7.40 27.41
CA HIS A 213 -12.34 7.28 27.78
C HIS A 213 -11.50 8.08 26.80
N TYR A 214 -10.62 8.91 27.31
CA TYR A 214 -9.76 9.77 26.51
C TYR A 214 -8.32 9.28 26.60
N ILE A 215 -7.75 8.90 25.45
CA ILE A 215 -6.36 8.46 25.35
C ILE A 215 -5.55 9.54 24.62
N ASN A 216 -4.49 10.04 25.26
CA ASN A 216 -3.58 11.01 24.66
C ASN A 216 -2.33 10.31 24.10
N LEU A 217 -2.35 10.00 22.81
CA LEU A 217 -1.23 9.34 22.12
C LEU A 217 0.11 10.06 22.29
N LYS A 218 0.13 11.40 22.41
CA LYS A 218 1.37 12.18 22.55
C LYS A 218 2.02 12.06 23.93
N LYS A 219 1.25 11.70 24.95
CA LYS A 219 1.75 11.51 26.33
C LYS A 219 2.12 10.06 26.62
N GLY A 220 1.96 9.17 25.64
CA GLY A 220 2.11 7.73 25.80
C GLY A 220 0.84 7.05 26.30
N LEU A 221 0.80 5.72 26.15
CA LEU A 221 -0.30 4.88 26.63
C LEU A 221 -0.15 4.54 28.11
N GLU A 222 -1.24 4.61 28.87
CA GLU A 222 -1.21 4.16 30.27
C GLU A 222 -1.09 2.63 30.37
N LYS A 223 -0.84 2.10 31.59
CA LYS A 223 -0.61 0.67 31.83
C LYS A 223 -1.75 -0.25 31.39
N ASP A 224 -2.98 0.23 31.38
CA ASP A 224 -4.16 -0.56 31.03
C ASP A 224 -4.73 -0.23 29.64
N ASP A 225 -4.17 0.79 28.95
CA ASP A 225 -4.53 1.10 27.58
C ASP A 225 -3.82 0.15 26.61
N PHE A 226 -4.56 -0.30 25.59
CA PHE A 226 -4.06 -1.06 24.45
C PHE A 226 -4.60 -0.46 23.17
N ILE A 227 -3.72 -0.16 22.23
CA ILE A 227 -4.10 0.27 20.89
C ILE A 227 -3.37 -0.60 19.88
N PHE A 228 -4.15 -1.23 19.02
CA PHE A 228 -3.66 -2.05 17.92
C PHE A 228 -3.87 -1.30 16.60
N GLN A 229 -2.79 -1.07 15.86
CA GLN A 229 -2.84 -0.60 14.49
C GLN A 229 -3.02 -1.79 13.56
N LEU A 230 -4.08 -1.78 12.76
CA LEU A 230 -4.30 -2.79 11.73
C LEU A 230 -3.37 -2.52 10.54
N ALA A 231 -2.65 -3.56 10.14
CA ALA A 231 -1.83 -3.60 8.94
C ALA A 231 -2.48 -4.57 7.92
N PRO A 232 -2.09 -4.54 6.63
CA PRO A 232 -2.73 -5.37 5.60
C PRO A 232 -2.82 -6.88 5.93
N TYR A 233 -1.82 -7.41 6.66
CA TYR A 233 -1.71 -8.84 6.95
C TYR A 233 -1.71 -9.17 8.45
N GLY A 234 -1.97 -8.18 9.32
CA GLY A 234 -1.81 -8.37 10.76
C GLY A 234 -2.04 -7.10 11.56
N PHE A 235 -1.40 -7.01 12.72
CA PHE A 235 -1.54 -5.86 13.60
C PHE A 235 -0.26 -5.55 14.36
N ARG A 236 -0.12 -4.28 14.74
CA ARG A 236 0.95 -3.77 15.61
C ARG A 236 0.37 -3.25 16.91
N ASP A 237 0.92 -3.68 18.04
CA ASP A 237 0.64 -3.10 19.35
C ASP A 237 1.49 -1.84 19.54
N ILE A 238 0.86 -0.66 19.57
CA ILE A 238 1.58 0.63 19.68
C ILE A 238 2.43 0.68 20.95
N LYS A 239 1.97 0.04 22.03
CA LYS A 239 2.62 0.09 23.35
C LYS A 239 3.94 -0.66 23.40
N LYS A 240 4.09 -1.67 22.54
CA LYS A 240 5.30 -2.51 22.44
C LYS A 240 6.24 -2.04 21.33
N SER A 241 5.80 -1.10 20.48
CA SER A 241 6.64 -0.53 19.43
C SER A 241 7.73 0.33 20.06
N ALA A 242 8.97 0.19 19.60
CA ALA A 242 10.09 1.05 19.97
C ALA A 242 10.03 2.41 19.25
N VAL A 243 9.34 2.48 18.10
CA VAL A 243 9.11 3.71 17.36
C VAL A 243 7.96 4.49 18.00
N ASP A 244 8.29 5.72 18.40
CA ASP A 244 7.38 6.73 18.95
C ASP A 244 6.42 7.25 17.85
N THR A 245 5.57 6.37 17.31
CA THR A 245 4.52 6.78 16.39
C THR A 245 3.38 7.35 17.21
N ASN A 246 3.41 8.66 17.46
CA ASN A 246 2.27 9.44 17.95
C ASN A 246 1.07 9.47 16.97
N SER A 247 1.01 8.53 16.03
CA SER A 247 -0.02 8.42 14.99
C SER A 247 -0.98 7.28 15.35
N PHE A 248 -2.28 7.55 15.19
CA PHE A 248 -3.31 6.53 15.32
C PHE A 248 -3.28 5.54 14.14
N PHE A 249 -2.97 6.02 12.94
CA PHE A 249 -2.87 5.22 11.73
C PHE A 249 -1.42 4.80 11.44
N PRO A 250 -1.20 3.61 10.85
CA PRO A 250 0.12 3.23 10.38
C PRO A 250 0.60 4.21 9.31
N LYS A 251 1.88 4.61 9.37
CA LYS A 251 2.49 5.40 8.31
C LYS A 251 2.77 4.48 7.13
N ILE A 252 2.08 4.73 6.02
CA ILE A 252 2.35 4.09 4.72
C ILE A 252 3.32 5.02 4.00
N HIS A 253 4.49 4.50 3.62
CA HIS A 253 5.46 5.29 2.89
C HIS A 253 5.04 5.43 1.42
N GLU A 254 5.33 6.59 0.83
CA GLU A 254 5.19 6.77 -0.62
C GLU A 254 6.25 5.94 -1.35
N GLY A 255 5.85 5.32 -2.46
CA GLY A 255 6.73 4.49 -3.28
C GLY A 255 6.22 3.07 -3.48
N ALA A 256 7.12 2.19 -3.91
CA ALA A 256 6.82 0.79 -4.14
C ALA A 256 7.58 -0.09 -3.14
N GLU A 257 6.88 -1.07 -2.57
CA GLU A 257 7.42 -2.01 -1.60
C GLU A 257 7.32 -3.43 -2.15
N PHE A 258 8.41 -4.18 -2.04
CA PHE A 258 8.50 -5.60 -2.37
C PHE A 258 8.94 -6.38 -1.14
N VAL A 259 8.09 -7.30 -0.67
CA VAL A 259 8.29 -8.05 0.57
C VAL A 259 8.47 -9.54 0.27
N ILE A 260 9.54 -10.13 0.80
CA ILE A 260 9.94 -11.53 0.59
C ILE A 260 9.95 -12.23 1.95
N GLY A 261 9.29 -13.38 2.03
CA GLY A 261 9.29 -14.23 3.22
C GLY A 261 10.19 -15.45 3.03
N PHE A 262 11.08 -15.71 3.99
CA PHE A 262 11.94 -16.89 4.02
C PHE A 262 11.53 -17.81 5.18
N GLU A 263 11.14 -19.04 4.83
CA GLU A 263 10.91 -20.12 5.80
C GLU A 263 12.24 -20.82 6.12
N ASN A 264 12.40 -21.26 7.38
CA ASN A 264 13.57 -22.04 7.84
C ASN A 264 14.93 -21.36 7.59
N LEU A 265 14.98 -20.03 7.63
CA LEU A 265 16.25 -19.30 7.53
C LEU A 265 17.01 -19.38 8.86
N HIS A 266 18.13 -20.09 8.87
CA HIS A 266 18.96 -20.19 10.08
C HIS A 266 19.74 -18.89 10.34
N THR A 267 19.55 -18.31 11.53
CA THR A 267 20.27 -17.12 11.99
C THR A 267 21.09 -17.47 13.25
N PRO A 268 22.36 -17.03 13.37
CA PRO A 268 23.11 -16.22 12.41
C PRO A 268 23.53 -17.00 11.15
N GLY A 269 23.57 -16.32 10.00
CA GLY A 269 23.94 -16.95 8.72
C GLY A 269 23.82 -16.02 7.52
N THR A 270 24.35 -16.48 6.38
CA THR A 270 24.33 -15.74 5.12
C THR A 270 23.23 -16.24 4.19
N LEU A 271 22.61 -15.32 3.44
CA LEU A 271 21.64 -15.61 2.40
C LEU A 271 22.11 -15.02 1.08
N SER A 272 22.30 -15.86 0.07
CA SER A 272 22.54 -15.41 -1.31
C SER A 272 21.27 -15.56 -2.15
N LEU A 273 20.80 -14.45 -2.73
CA LEU A 273 19.59 -14.37 -3.53
C LEU A 273 19.96 -13.95 -4.95
N LEU A 274 19.71 -14.81 -5.93
CA LEU A 274 19.74 -14.44 -7.34
C LEU A 274 18.44 -13.74 -7.67
N VAL A 275 18.57 -12.51 -8.17
CA VAL A 275 17.48 -11.72 -8.72
C VAL A 275 17.63 -11.68 -10.23
N GLN A 276 16.70 -12.31 -10.94
CA GLN A 276 16.63 -12.23 -12.38
C GLN A 276 15.74 -11.05 -12.78
N ILE A 277 16.29 -10.16 -13.58
CA ILE A 277 15.66 -8.90 -13.97
C ILE A 277 15.62 -8.82 -15.49
N ASN A 278 14.45 -8.45 -16.03
CA ASN A 278 14.36 -8.01 -17.41
C ASN A 278 14.99 -6.63 -17.52
N GLU A 279 16.14 -6.52 -18.19
CA GLU A 279 16.91 -5.28 -18.16
C GLU A 279 16.07 -4.09 -18.66
N ILE A 280 16.05 -3.02 -17.86
CA ILE A 280 15.27 -1.82 -18.13
C ILE A 280 15.87 -1.10 -19.35
N LEU A 281 15.03 -0.85 -20.36
CA LEU A 281 15.38 -0.10 -21.58
C LEU A 281 15.17 1.43 -21.44
N ILE A 282 14.72 1.88 -20.27
CA ILE A 282 14.34 3.25 -19.95
C ILE A 282 15.58 4.15 -19.76
N SER A 283 15.43 5.45 -20.01
CA SER A 283 16.46 6.48 -19.84
C SER A 283 16.91 6.70 -18.38
N ALA A 284 18.16 7.14 -18.23
CA ALA A 284 18.86 7.36 -16.96
C ALA A 284 18.11 8.23 -15.94
N GLU A 285 17.38 9.24 -16.43
CA GLU A 285 16.68 10.25 -15.62
C GLU A 285 15.54 9.66 -14.79
N GLN A 286 15.01 8.50 -15.19
CA GLN A 286 13.93 7.80 -14.49
C GLN A 286 14.45 6.77 -13.47
N ILE A 287 15.75 6.46 -13.45
CA ILE A 287 16.33 5.34 -12.67
C ILE A 287 17.13 5.85 -11.45
N ASN A 288 17.07 7.14 -11.12
CA ASN A 288 17.75 7.68 -9.93
C ASN A 288 16.97 7.35 -8.64
N GLU A 289 16.83 6.05 -8.37
CA GLU A 289 16.08 5.48 -7.27
C GLU A 289 17.03 4.76 -6.31
N ASN A 290 17.06 5.22 -5.06
CA ASN A 290 17.73 4.49 -4.01
C ASN A 290 16.84 3.31 -3.59
N VAL A 291 17.30 2.09 -3.87
CA VAL A 291 16.69 0.86 -3.35
C VAL A 291 17.21 0.62 -1.93
N GLU A 292 16.28 0.55 -0.97
CA GLU A 292 16.58 0.31 0.43
C GLU A 292 16.10 -1.08 0.86
N TRP A 293 16.98 -1.84 1.51
CA TRP A 293 16.66 -3.16 2.07
C TRP A 293 16.47 -3.08 3.59
N SER A 294 15.43 -3.74 4.09
CA SER A 294 15.08 -3.78 5.51
C SER A 294 14.60 -5.16 5.93
N VAL A 295 14.82 -5.53 7.18
CA VAL A 295 14.37 -6.80 7.77
C VAL A 295 13.34 -6.54 8.86
N LEU A 296 12.32 -7.39 8.96
CA LEU A 296 11.32 -7.27 10.01
C LEU A 296 11.85 -7.82 11.33
N SER A 297 11.81 -7.00 12.36
CA SER A 297 12.19 -7.34 13.73
C SER A 297 11.26 -6.63 14.71
N GLU A 298 10.71 -7.35 15.68
CA GLU A 298 9.88 -6.77 16.75
C GLU A 298 8.73 -5.90 16.22
N ASN A 299 8.09 -6.34 15.13
CA ASN A 299 7.04 -5.63 14.39
C ASN A 299 7.47 -4.33 13.70
N GLU A 300 8.78 -4.12 13.55
CA GLU A 300 9.37 -2.93 12.95
C GLU A 300 10.35 -3.29 11.83
N TRP A 301 10.36 -2.46 10.78
CA TRP A 301 11.28 -2.62 9.68
C TRP A 301 12.61 -1.95 10.04
N ARG A 302 13.66 -2.76 10.24
CA ARG A 302 15.01 -2.28 10.48
C ARG A 302 15.78 -2.25 9.16
N ILE A 303 16.24 -1.07 8.76
CA ILE A 303 17.08 -0.90 7.57
C ILE A 303 18.38 -1.70 7.75
N LEU A 304 18.74 -2.48 6.73
CA LEU A 304 19.99 -3.24 6.71
C LEU A 304 21.16 -2.27 6.49
N LYS A 305 22.19 -2.41 7.32
CA LYS A 305 23.40 -1.59 7.19
C LYS A 305 24.26 -2.10 6.04
N GLN A 306 25.15 -1.24 5.53
CA GLN A 306 26.04 -1.59 4.43
C GLN A 306 26.93 -2.81 4.72
N ASN A 307 27.27 -3.06 6.00
CA ASN A 307 28.05 -4.23 6.41
C ASN A 307 27.24 -5.55 6.44
N GLU A 308 25.91 -5.45 6.41
CA GLU A 308 24.99 -6.60 6.40
C GLU A 308 24.63 -7.02 4.97
N ILE A 309 24.95 -6.18 3.98
CA ILE A 309 24.90 -6.51 2.56
C ILE A 309 26.33 -6.80 2.12
N ILE A 310 26.72 -8.07 2.14
CA ILE A 310 28.09 -8.51 1.81
C ILE A 310 28.45 -8.12 0.38
N SER A 311 27.52 -8.34 -0.55
CA SER A 311 27.71 -8.03 -1.95
C SER A 311 26.37 -7.81 -2.63
N ASP A 312 26.31 -6.83 -3.53
CA ASP A 312 25.19 -6.61 -4.43
C ASP A 312 25.73 -6.48 -5.86
N THR A 313 25.54 -7.52 -6.67
CA THR A 313 25.92 -7.51 -8.09
C THR A 313 24.78 -7.04 -9.01
N THR A 314 23.59 -6.77 -8.45
CA THR A 314 22.43 -6.25 -9.20
C THR A 314 22.52 -4.75 -9.47
N LYS A 315 23.50 -4.06 -8.87
CA LYS A 315 23.67 -2.59 -8.91
C LYS A 315 22.37 -1.89 -8.54
N HIS A 316 21.82 -2.17 -7.35
CA HIS A 316 20.52 -1.64 -6.92
C HIS A 316 19.36 -2.07 -7.84
N LEU A 317 19.30 -3.36 -8.18
CA LEU A 317 18.22 -3.96 -9.01
C LEU A 317 18.11 -3.40 -10.44
N ILE A 318 19.18 -2.82 -10.98
CA ILE A 318 19.23 -2.36 -12.37
C ILE A 318 19.52 -3.52 -13.34
N GLN A 319 20.25 -4.53 -12.87
CA GLN A 319 20.62 -5.71 -13.66
C GLN A 319 20.42 -7.01 -12.91
N SER A 320 20.33 -8.12 -13.66
CA SER A 320 20.33 -9.46 -13.07
C SER A 320 21.62 -9.70 -12.29
N GLY A 321 21.50 -10.30 -11.11
CA GLY A 321 22.64 -10.49 -10.23
C GLY A 321 22.29 -11.17 -8.92
N ILE A 322 23.32 -11.48 -8.15
CA ILE A 322 23.20 -12.06 -6.81
C ILE A 322 23.41 -10.97 -5.77
N ILE A 323 22.53 -10.92 -4.78
CA ILE A 323 22.67 -10.13 -3.55
C ILE A 323 22.95 -11.11 -2.41
N SER A 324 24.00 -10.86 -1.64
CA SER A 324 24.35 -11.65 -0.46
C SER A 324 24.16 -10.83 0.80
N PHE A 325 23.31 -11.32 1.69
CA PHE A 325 23.02 -10.73 2.99
C PHE A 325 23.71 -11.54 4.09
N ASP A 326 24.20 -10.85 5.13
CA ASP A 326 24.71 -11.46 6.34
C ASP A 326 23.87 -11.08 7.55
N PHE A 327 23.16 -12.06 8.06
CA PHE A 327 22.35 -11.91 9.25
C PHE A 327 23.18 -12.32 10.47
N HIS A 328 24.01 -11.40 10.95
CA HIS A 328 24.86 -11.62 12.13
C HIS A 328 24.08 -11.65 13.45
N ASP A 329 22.91 -11.02 13.48
CA ASP A 329 22.23 -10.64 14.71
C ASP A 329 21.06 -11.60 15.03
N LYS A 330 20.87 -11.93 16.32
CA LYS A 330 19.69 -12.66 16.82
C LYS A 330 18.39 -11.83 16.78
N VAL A 331 18.47 -10.62 16.23
CA VAL A 331 17.40 -9.62 16.17
C VAL A 331 16.28 -10.05 15.22
N ILE A 332 16.53 -11.02 14.33
CA ILE A 332 15.48 -11.56 13.47
C ILE A 332 14.51 -12.39 14.31
N THR A 333 13.31 -11.85 14.47
CA THR A 333 12.24 -12.47 15.24
C THR A 333 11.22 -13.11 14.30
N GLU A 334 10.90 -14.38 14.51
CA GLU A 334 9.84 -15.08 13.76
C GLU A 334 8.45 -14.85 14.38
N THR A 335 8.38 -14.14 15.51
CA THR A 335 7.17 -13.96 16.32
C THR A 335 6.41 -12.67 16.05
N ASN A 336 6.61 -12.06 14.88
CA ASN A 336 5.92 -10.83 14.50
C ASN A 336 4.40 -11.04 14.37
N SER A 337 3.63 -10.00 14.67
CA SER A 337 2.16 -9.94 14.52
C SER A 337 1.72 -9.11 13.32
N VAL A 338 2.61 -8.33 12.71
CA VAL A 338 2.34 -7.51 11.51
C VAL A 338 2.25 -8.37 10.24
N LEU A 339 3.02 -9.47 10.19
CA LEU A 339 3.05 -10.44 9.10
C LEU A 339 2.96 -11.88 9.67
N PRO A 340 2.69 -12.90 8.83
CA PRO A 340 2.66 -14.30 9.28
C PRO A 340 3.89 -14.72 10.07
N LYS A 341 3.64 -15.51 11.13
CA LYS A 341 4.65 -16.02 12.08
C LYS A 341 5.46 -17.17 11.49
N GLY A 342 6.65 -17.41 12.03
CA GLY A 342 7.54 -18.50 11.59
C GLY A 342 8.32 -18.20 10.31
N ILE A 343 8.31 -16.94 9.86
CA ILE A 343 8.89 -16.49 8.59
C ILE A 343 9.78 -15.29 8.87
N VAL A 344 10.97 -15.28 8.26
CA VAL A 344 11.85 -14.12 8.23
C VAL A 344 11.46 -13.25 7.05
N TRP A 345 11.08 -12.00 7.32
CA TRP A 345 10.62 -11.08 6.29
C TRP A 345 11.69 -10.07 5.92
N LEU A 346 12.00 -10.00 4.64
CA LEU A 346 12.89 -9.02 4.01
C LEU A 346 12.03 -8.10 3.14
N ARG A 347 12.27 -6.79 3.19
CA ARG A 347 11.56 -5.79 2.40
C ARG A 347 12.55 -4.94 1.62
N CYS A 348 12.29 -4.82 0.34
CA CYS A 348 12.92 -3.90 -0.59
C CYS A 348 11.96 -2.74 -0.84
N GLN A 349 12.44 -1.51 -0.70
CA GLN A 349 11.64 -0.30 -0.88
C GLN A 349 12.32 0.62 -1.90
N SER A 350 11.54 1.20 -2.81
CA SER A 350 11.94 2.30 -3.69
C SER A 350 11.05 3.52 -3.43
N SER A 351 11.65 4.70 -3.32
CA SER A 351 10.94 5.96 -3.03
C SER A 351 10.10 6.49 -4.21
N ARG A 352 10.37 6.06 -5.45
CA ARG A 352 9.68 6.59 -6.65
C ARG A 352 9.37 5.60 -7.78
N GLY A 353 9.78 4.33 -7.71
CA GLY A 353 9.65 3.41 -8.84
C GLY A 353 8.81 2.17 -8.65
N ILE A 354 7.59 2.19 -9.16
CA ILE A 354 6.85 0.98 -9.51
C ILE A 354 7.55 0.24 -10.68
N ASN A 355 8.22 0.97 -11.56
CA ASN A 355 8.81 0.43 -12.79
C ASN A 355 9.99 -0.52 -12.53
N LEU A 356 10.79 -0.26 -11.50
CA LEU A 356 11.98 -1.05 -11.20
C LEU A 356 11.64 -2.41 -10.58
N LEU A 357 10.59 -2.51 -9.76
CA LEU A 357 10.17 -3.78 -9.18
C LEU A 357 9.39 -4.64 -10.19
N ASN A 358 8.71 -4.02 -11.17
CA ASN A 358 7.98 -4.74 -12.22
C ASN A 358 8.88 -5.50 -13.20
N THR A 359 10.19 -5.29 -13.19
CA THR A 359 11.12 -5.99 -14.08
C THR A 359 11.67 -7.28 -13.48
N ILE A 360 11.45 -7.55 -12.20
CA ILE A 360 11.89 -8.78 -11.55
C ILE A 360 11.10 -9.96 -12.12
N GLN A 361 11.79 -10.90 -12.76
CA GLN A 361 11.21 -12.08 -13.40
C GLN A 361 11.23 -13.32 -12.50
N ASP A 362 12.30 -13.50 -11.72
CA ASP A 362 12.50 -14.69 -10.88
C ASP A 362 13.42 -14.37 -9.70
N LEU A 363 13.27 -15.16 -8.64
CA LEU A 363 14.07 -15.10 -7.42
C LEU A 363 14.50 -16.49 -7.00
N ARG A 364 15.80 -16.72 -6.90
CA ARG A 364 16.37 -18.02 -6.49
C ARG A 364 17.24 -17.88 -5.26
N CYS A 365 16.92 -18.66 -4.23
CA CYS A 365 17.68 -18.69 -2.98
C CYS A 365 18.96 -19.53 -3.11
N GLN A 366 19.93 -19.28 -2.23
CA GLN A 366 21.18 -20.03 -2.11
C GLN A 366 21.95 -20.13 -3.44
N SER A 367 21.88 -19.07 -4.24
CA SER A 367 22.49 -19.02 -5.57
C SER A 367 23.95 -18.59 -5.50
N SER A 368 24.78 -19.17 -6.38
CA SER A 368 26.19 -18.81 -6.53
C SER A 368 26.61 -18.82 -7.99
N LYS A 369 27.67 -18.08 -8.31
CA LYS A 369 28.22 -18.04 -9.67
C LYS A 369 29.18 -19.22 -9.87
N ALA A 370 28.91 -20.04 -10.88
CA ALA A 370 29.83 -21.08 -11.34
C ALA A 370 30.60 -20.57 -12.57
N GLU A 371 31.91 -20.80 -12.59
CA GLU A 371 32.77 -20.47 -13.73
C GLU A 371 33.35 -21.74 -14.34
N LEU A 372 33.51 -21.72 -15.66
CA LEU A 372 34.05 -22.86 -16.39
C LEU A 372 35.54 -23.04 -16.08
N VAL A 373 35.88 -24.14 -15.41
CA VAL A 373 37.27 -24.57 -15.21
C VAL A 373 37.58 -25.66 -16.22
N SER A 374 38.05 -25.29 -17.42
CA SER A 374 38.40 -26.24 -18.48
C SER A 374 39.77 -25.95 -19.09
N LYS A 375 40.45 -27.01 -19.54
CA LYS A 375 41.65 -26.94 -20.39
C LYS A 375 41.31 -26.94 -21.89
N HIS A 376 40.06 -27.19 -22.26
CA HIS A 376 39.62 -27.26 -23.65
C HIS A 376 39.23 -25.88 -24.19
N GLU A 377 39.54 -25.65 -25.46
CA GLU A 377 39.30 -24.40 -26.17
C GLU A 377 37.84 -24.33 -26.60
N ALA A 378 37.11 -23.38 -26.01
CA ALA A 378 35.73 -22.96 -26.34
C ALA A 378 34.66 -24.06 -26.28
N LEU A 379 33.78 -23.97 -25.28
CA LEU A 379 32.51 -24.69 -25.27
C LEU A 379 31.38 -23.75 -25.71
N PRO A 380 30.39 -24.24 -26.47
CA PRO A 380 29.19 -23.47 -26.78
C PRO A 380 28.46 -23.11 -25.48
N ALA A 381 27.66 -22.04 -25.52
CA ALA A 381 26.81 -21.67 -24.40
C ALA A 381 25.91 -22.86 -24.01
N LEU A 382 25.96 -23.27 -22.74
CA LEU A 382 25.11 -24.33 -22.24
C LEU A 382 23.68 -23.80 -22.07
N PRO A 383 22.67 -24.54 -22.55
CA PRO A 383 21.29 -24.15 -22.32
C PRO A 383 20.91 -24.26 -20.84
N SER A 384 19.78 -23.66 -20.48
CA SER A 384 19.19 -23.79 -19.15
C SER A 384 19.04 -25.26 -18.74
N TYR A 385 19.19 -25.51 -17.45
CA TYR A 385 19.05 -26.80 -16.77
C TYR A 385 19.99 -27.91 -17.27
N THR A 386 21.13 -27.55 -17.85
CA THR A 386 22.14 -28.54 -18.30
C THR A 386 22.97 -29.10 -17.14
N ILE A 387 23.40 -28.24 -16.21
CA ILE A 387 24.17 -28.67 -15.03
C ILE A 387 23.18 -29.18 -13.96
N ALA A 388 23.22 -30.48 -13.70
CA ALA A 388 22.35 -31.15 -12.72
C ALA A 388 23.11 -31.73 -11.51
N ASP A 389 24.41 -32.02 -11.65
CA ASP A 389 25.18 -32.78 -10.67
C ASP A 389 26.59 -32.20 -10.43
N LEU A 390 27.13 -32.47 -9.24
CA LEU A 390 28.52 -32.16 -8.90
C LEU A 390 29.47 -33.22 -9.45
N GLN A 391 30.65 -32.78 -9.89
CA GLN A 391 31.74 -33.71 -10.24
C GLN A 391 32.15 -34.60 -9.05
N LYS A 392 32.16 -34.03 -7.84
CA LYS A 392 32.36 -34.77 -6.59
C LYS A 392 31.07 -34.68 -5.78
N PRO A 393 30.33 -35.80 -5.61
CA PRO A 393 29.03 -35.76 -4.94
C PRO A 393 29.20 -35.40 -3.45
N ASP A 394 28.37 -34.48 -2.96
CA ASP A 394 28.26 -34.13 -1.55
C ASP A 394 26.87 -34.51 -1.04
N LYS A 395 26.80 -35.40 -0.03
CA LYS A 395 25.53 -35.89 0.53
C LYS A 395 24.70 -34.79 1.20
N ARG A 396 25.29 -33.63 1.50
CA ARG A 396 24.59 -32.47 2.08
C ARG A 396 23.80 -31.68 1.04
N ILE A 397 24.12 -31.85 -0.24
CA ILE A 397 23.46 -31.15 -1.34
C ILE A 397 22.44 -32.10 -1.96
N LYS A 398 21.17 -31.68 -1.91
CA LYS A 398 20.05 -32.49 -2.40
C LYS A 398 19.87 -32.37 -3.91
N VAL A 399 19.96 -31.15 -4.44
CA VAL A 399 19.73 -30.80 -5.85
C VAL A 399 20.63 -29.62 -6.22
N ILE A 400 21.10 -29.60 -7.48
CA ILE A 400 21.72 -28.44 -8.12
C ILE A 400 20.98 -28.19 -9.42
N GLU A 401 20.74 -26.91 -9.71
CA GLU A 401 20.11 -26.49 -10.95
C GLU A 401 20.81 -25.25 -11.52
N GLN A 402 20.81 -25.15 -12.84
CA GLN A 402 21.29 -23.99 -13.59
C GLN A 402 20.12 -23.41 -14.39
N PRO A 403 19.25 -22.57 -13.80
CA PRO A 403 18.00 -22.14 -14.45
C PRO A 403 18.22 -21.29 -15.72
N TYR A 404 19.36 -20.62 -15.83
CA TYR A 404 19.68 -19.71 -16.93
C TYR A 404 20.84 -20.21 -17.80
N PRO A 405 20.86 -19.88 -19.10
CA PRO A 405 21.96 -20.25 -19.98
C PRO A 405 23.28 -19.59 -19.54
N THR A 406 24.40 -20.22 -19.87
CA THR A 406 25.72 -19.63 -19.59
C THR A 406 25.94 -18.38 -20.43
N PHE A 407 26.60 -17.37 -19.87
CA PHE A 407 26.89 -16.10 -20.53
C PHE A 407 28.38 -15.73 -20.45
N GLY A 408 28.81 -14.77 -21.27
CA GLY A 408 30.16 -14.17 -21.20
C GLY A 408 31.30 -15.02 -21.79
N GLY A 409 31.01 -16.21 -22.32
CA GLY A 409 32.01 -17.04 -23.00
C GLY A 409 32.46 -16.41 -24.34
N LYS A 410 33.77 -16.40 -24.60
CA LYS A 410 34.35 -16.01 -25.89
C LYS A 410 35.10 -17.19 -26.49
N ASN A 411 35.00 -17.34 -27.81
CA ASN A 411 35.84 -18.28 -28.55
C ASN A 411 37.31 -17.85 -28.47
N LYS A 412 38.21 -18.81 -28.68
CA LYS A 412 39.62 -18.50 -28.85
C LYS A 412 39.79 -17.58 -30.05
N GLU A 413 40.53 -16.50 -29.83
CA GLU A 413 40.82 -15.49 -30.85
C GLU A 413 41.49 -16.11 -32.09
N THR A 414 41.01 -15.74 -33.27
CA THR A 414 41.62 -16.20 -34.52
C THR A 414 42.92 -15.44 -34.82
N PRO A 415 43.86 -15.99 -35.61
CA PRO A 415 45.06 -15.25 -36.01
C PRO A 415 44.78 -13.96 -36.78
N ALA A 416 43.62 -13.86 -37.45
CA ALA A 416 43.20 -12.64 -38.14
C ALA A 416 42.76 -11.57 -37.13
N ASP A 417 41.86 -11.92 -36.21
CA ASP A 417 41.38 -11.02 -35.16
C ASP A 417 42.53 -10.55 -34.26
N PHE A 418 43.46 -11.45 -33.94
CA PHE A 418 44.68 -11.11 -33.20
C PHE A 418 45.52 -10.02 -33.88
N ARG A 419 45.67 -10.10 -35.22
CA ARG A 419 46.43 -9.09 -35.97
C ARG A 419 45.69 -7.75 -35.99
N ILE A 420 44.37 -7.77 -36.12
CA ILE A 420 43.54 -6.56 -36.04
C ILE A 420 43.71 -5.93 -34.66
N ARG A 421 43.45 -6.67 -33.59
CA ARG A 421 43.58 -6.19 -32.21
C ARG A 421 44.98 -5.67 -31.90
N LEU A 422 46.04 -6.35 -32.36
CA LEU A 422 47.41 -5.88 -32.17
C LEU A 422 47.67 -4.56 -32.90
N SER A 423 47.21 -4.44 -34.15
CA SER A 423 47.35 -3.22 -34.95
C SER A 423 46.62 -2.04 -34.30
N GLU A 424 45.39 -2.26 -33.85
CA GLU A 424 44.58 -1.25 -33.15
C GLU A 424 45.27 -0.84 -31.84
N ARG A 425 45.69 -1.81 -31.03
CA ARG A 425 46.38 -1.57 -29.76
C ARG A 425 47.67 -0.78 -29.90
N LEU A 426 48.45 -1.03 -30.95
CA LEU A 426 49.67 -0.27 -31.24
C LEU A 426 49.38 1.18 -31.65
N ARG A 427 48.22 1.43 -32.28
CA ARG A 427 47.77 2.76 -32.68
C ARG A 427 47.27 3.56 -31.48
N HIS A 428 46.25 3.07 -30.77
CA HIS A 428 45.63 3.81 -29.66
C HIS A 428 46.45 3.73 -28.36
N LYS A 429 47.39 2.78 -28.24
CA LYS A 429 48.28 2.61 -27.08
C LYS A 429 47.54 2.57 -25.74
N GLN A 430 46.35 1.97 -25.73
CA GLN A 430 45.44 1.91 -24.58
C GLN A 430 45.03 3.30 -24.04
N ARG A 431 44.88 4.31 -24.90
CA ARG A 431 44.40 5.65 -24.54
C ARG A 431 43.32 6.10 -25.51
N ALA A 432 42.26 6.69 -24.98
CA ALA A 432 41.16 7.22 -25.76
C ALA A 432 41.42 8.70 -26.11
N SER A 433 42.32 8.94 -27.09
CA SER A 433 42.76 10.29 -27.44
C SER A 433 42.02 10.90 -28.63
N SER A 434 41.61 10.06 -29.58
CA SER A 434 40.82 10.44 -30.75
C SER A 434 39.47 9.73 -30.73
N LEU A 435 38.51 10.24 -31.51
CA LEU A 435 37.19 9.60 -31.66
C LEU A 435 37.30 8.15 -32.12
N TRP A 436 38.24 7.88 -33.03
CA TRP A 436 38.50 6.52 -33.53
C TRP A 436 39.01 5.60 -32.42
N ASP A 437 39.88 6.09 -31.54
CA ASP A 437 40.38 5.30 -30.41
C ASP A 437 39.24 4.92 -29.46
N ILE A 438 38.31 5.84 -29.21
CA ILE A 438 37.12 5.59 -28.39
C ILE A 438 36.24 4.51 -29.02
N GLU A 439 35.89 4.67 -30.29
CA GLU A 439 35.03 3.72 -31.02
C GLU A 439 35.61 2.30 -30.98
N HIS A 440 36.91 2.15 -31.27
CA HIS A 440 37.55 0.83 -31.31
C HIS A 440 37.81 0.22 -29.93
N LEU A 441 38.16 1.01 -28.91
CA LEU A 441 38.29 0.50 -27.53
C LEU A 441 36.96 -0.08 -27.02
N ILE A 442 35.85 0.59 -27.33
CA ILE A 442 34.51 0.13 -26.94
C ILE A 442 34.16 -1.16 -27.71
N LEU A 443 34.37 -1.20 -29.02
CA LEU A 443 34.10 -2.40 -29.84
C LEU A 443 34.95 -3.61 -29.44
N GLU A 444 36.23 -3.42 -29.08
CA GLU A 444 37.11 -4.50 -28.60
C GLU A 444 36.58 -5.12 -27.29
N LYS A 445 36.15 -4.26 -26.36
CA LYS A 445 35.72 -4.69 -25.03
C LYS A 445 34.34 -5.35 -25.06
N PHE A 446 33.39 -4.76 -25.81
CA PHE A 446 31.97 -5.11 -25.80
C PHE A 446 31.54 -5.74 -27.13
N PRO A 447 31.67 -7.07 -27.31
CA PRO A 447 31.42 -7.74 -28.59
C PRO A 447 29.93 -7.82 -28.97
N PHE A 448 29.02 -7.56 -28.03
CA PHE A 448 27.59 -7.45 -28.32
C PHE A 448 27.22 -6.12 -28.99
N LEU A 449 28.18 -5.20 -29.16
CA LEU A 449 27.98 -3.98 -29.91
C LEU A 449 28.33 -4.21 -31.36
N TYR A 450 27.43 -3.77 -32.23
CA TYR A 450 27.62 -3.81 -33.66
C TYR A 450 28.44 -2.63 -34.16
N LYS A 451 28.09 -1.43 -33.68
CA LYS A 451 28.71 -0.18 -34.11
C LYS A 451 28.68 0.86 -33.00
N VAL A 452 29.73 1.67 -32.97
CA VAL A 452 29.88 2.79 -32.06
C VAL A 452 30.19 4.02 -32.90
N LYS A 453 29.54 5.14 -32.59
CA LYS A 453 29.80 6.42 -33.25
C LYS A 453 30.00 7.51 -32.21
N CYS A 454 31.11 8.23 -32.32
CA CYS A 454 31.42 9.30 -31.38
C CYS A 454 31.27 10.68 -32.03
N TYR A 455 30.71 11.62 -31.27
CA TYR A 455 30.54 13.02 -31.62
C TYR A 455 31.28 13.90 -30.61
N ASN A 456 32.13 14.79 -31.11
CA ASN A 456 32.96 15.66 -30.28
C ASN A 456 32.22 16.94 -29.90
N ASN A 457 32.40 17.45 -28.69
CA ASN A 457 31.77 18.67 -28.17
C ASN A 457 30.23 18.62 -28.25
N HIS A 458 29.63 17.47 -27.98
CA HIS A 458 28.18 17.31 -27.93
C HIS A 458 27.78 16.68 -26.61
N ASN A 459 26.67 17.14 -26.07
CA ASN A 459 26.07 16.59 -24.86
C ASN A 459 25.01 15.52 -25.20
N ASP A 460 24.30 15.07 -24.18
CA ASP A 460 23.31 14.00 -24.23
C ASP A 460 22.10 14.26 -25.16
N THR A 461 21.77 15.54 -25.37
CA THR A 461 20.67 16.01 -26.23
C THR A 461 21.15 16.46 -27.61
N PHE A 462 22.40 16.15 -27.95
CA PHE A 462 23.06 16.62 -29.17
C PHE A 462 23.25 18.14 -29.25
N GLY A 463 23.18 18.85 -28.12
CA GLY A 463 23.57 20.24 -28.00
C GLY A 463 25.09 20.39 -28.03
N PHE A 464 25.59 21.45 -28.66
CA PHE A 464 27.03 21.73 -28.70
C PHE A 464 27.53 22.16 -27.31
N GLU A 465 28.39 21.34 -26.71
CA GLU A 465 28.95 21.58 -25.39
C GLU A 465 30.43 21.15 -25.35
N PRO A 466 31.38 22.11 -25.33
CA PRO A 466 32.80 21.81 -25.30
C PRO A 466 33.22 20.97 -24.09
N GLY A 467 34.10 20.00 -24.31
CA GLY A 467 34.56 19.09 -23.25
C GLY A 467 33.67 17.87 -23.04
N ASN A 468 32.53 17.79 -23.72
CA ASN A 468 31.68 16.60 -23.72
C ASN A 468 31.87 15.78 -25.01
N ILE A 469 31.89 14.46 -24.87
CA ILE A 469 31.89 13.51 -25.98
C ILE A 469 30.63 12.66 -25.88
N LEU A 470 29.81 12.69 -26.93
CA LEU A 470 28.65 11.83 -27.05
C LEU A 470 29.00 10.57 -27.82
N VAL A 471 28.71 9.41 -27.26
CA VAL A 471 28.93 8.10 -27.85
C VAL A 471 27.58 7.43 -28.08
N VAL A 472 27.25 7.15 -29.34
CA VAL A 472 26.06 6.39 -29.72
C VAL A 472 26.44 4.96 -30.01
N VAL A 473 25.74 4.01 -29.40
CA VAL A 473 26.04 2.58 -29.52
C VAL A 473 24.85 1.81 -30.09
N ILE A 474 25.12 0.95 -31.07
CA ILE A 474 24.13 0.08 -31.72
C ILE A 474 24.49 -1.36 -31.35
N PRO A 475 23.60 -2.13 -30.71
CA PRO A 475 23.87 -3.54 -30.42
C PRO A 475 23.82 -4.41 -31.67
N SER A 476 24.56 -5.52 -31.64
CA SER A 476 24.44 -6.59 -32.64
C SER A 476 23.10 -7.28 -32.40
N GLY A 477 22.17 -7.14 -33.35
CA GLY A 477 20.88 -7.81 -33.27
C GLY A 477 21.07 -9.33 -33.33
N ASP A 478 20.62 -10.03 -32.30
CA ASP A 478 20.33 -11.46 -32.44
C ASP A 478 19.03 -11.58 -33.22
N SER A 479 19.10 -12.15 -34.43
CA SER A 479 17.95 -12.33 -35.35
C SER A 479 16.80 -13.12 -34.71
N SER A 480 17.05 -13.82 -33.59
CA SER A 480 16.07 -14.57 -32.79
C SER A 480 15.25 -13.72 -31.82
N SER A 481 15.64 -12.47 -31.54
CA SER A 481 14.99 -11.64 -30.52
C SER A 481 13.68 -10.99 -30.99
N GLY A 482 13.44 -10.93 -32.31
CA GLY A 482 12.27 -10.25 -32.89
C GLY A 482 12.20 -8.75 -32.57
N MET A 483 13.26 -8.15 -31.99
CA MET A 483 13.31 -6.74 -31.65
C MET A 483 13.33 -5.91 -32.93
N THR A 484 12.35 -5.02 -33.06
CA THR A 484 12.23 -4.07 -34.18
C THR A 484 13.17 -2.87 -34.01
N GLU A 485 13.53 -2.58 -32.76
CA GLU A 485 14.38 -1.46 -32.35
C GLU A 485 15.46 -2.00 -31.41
N PRO A 486 16.67 -2.27 -31.92
CA PRO A 486 17.72 -2.87 -31.13
C PRO A 486 18.35 -1.85 -30.18
N VAL A 487 18.03 -1.95 -28.89
CA VAL A 487 18.52 -1.06 -27.83
C VAL A 487 19.31 -1.82 -26.78
N ILE A 488 20.33 -1.20 -26.19
CA ILE A 488 21.00 -1.76 -25.01
C ILE A 488 20.37 -1.20 -23.73
N SER A 489 20.46 -1.99 -22.67
CA SER A 489 19.97 -1.60 -21.36
C SER A 489 20.82 -0.52 -20.71
N TYR A 490 20.20 0.21 -19.78
CA TYR A 490 20.88 1.26 -19.02
C TYR A 490 22.12 0.77 -18.26
N SER A 491 22.10 -0.44 -17.67
CA SER A 491 23.28 -1.00 -16.98
C SER A 491 24.49 -1.09 -17.91
N LYS A 492 24.27 -1.57 -19.15
CA LYS A 492 25.31 -1.73 -20.15
C LYS A 492 25.82 -0.37 -20.64
N ILE A 493 24.93 0.61 -20.80
CA ILE A 493 25.30 2.01 -21.11
C ILE A 493 26.27 2.54 -20.05
N LYS A 494 25.92 2.41 -18.76
CA LYS A 494 26.78 2.86 -17.65
C LYS A 494 28.08 2.07 -17.54
N GLU A 495 28.07 0.78 -17.86
CA GLU A 495 29.30 -0.01 -17.93
C GLU A 495 30.25 0.51 -19.03
N ILE A 496 29.72 0.84 -20.21
CA ILE A 496 30.50 1.42 -21.32
C ILE A 496 31.04 2.79 -20.93
N GLU A 497 30.21 3.65 -20.33
CA GLU A 497 30.58 4.99 -19.87
C GLU A 497 31.70 4.94 -18.82
N THR A 498 31.58 4.05 -17.83
CA THR A 498 32.61 3.86 -16.80
C THR A 498 33.92 3.36 -17.42
N PHE A 499 33.83 2.35 -18.30
CA PHE A 499 34.99 1.77 -18.96
C PHE A 499 35.77 2.79 -19.77
N ILE A 500 35.10 3.61 -20.59
CA ILE A 500 35.80 4.57 -21.45
C ILE A 500 36.36 5.76 -20.66
N THR A 501 35.68 6.17 -19.59
CA THR A 501 36.12 7.27 -18.71
C THR A 501 37.49 6.98 -18.08
N GLU A 502 37.81 5.71 -17.80
CA GLU A 502 39.12 5.28 -17.29
C GLU A 502 40.27 5.51 -18.29
N TYR A 503 39.99 5.55 -19.60
CA TYR A 503 40.99 5.71 -20.66
C TYR A 503 41.02 7.12 -21.27
N THR A 504 40.06 7.97 -20.95
CA THR A 504 39.98 9.36 -21.41
C THR A 504 40.67 10.33 -20.43
N SER A 505 40.81 11.59 -20.86
CA SER A 505 41.30 12.67 -19.99
C SER A 505 40.28 12.99 -18.89
N PRO A 506 40.69 13.32 -17.65
CA PRO A 506 39.79 13.75 -16.58
C PRO A 506 39.00 15.04 -16.88
N PHE A 507 39.40 15.78 -17.92
CA PHE A 507 38.73 17.01 -18.37
C PHE A 507 37.63 16.77 -19.40
N VAL A 508 37.40 15.51 -19.79
CA VAL A 508 36.41 15.13 -20.78
C VAL A 508 35.28 14.39 -20.09
N ASN A 509 34.05 14.83 -20.30
CA ASN A 509 32.87 14.07 -19.87
C ASN A 509 32.40 13.21 -21.04
N VAL A 510 32.17 11.93 -20.80
CA VAL A 510 31.67 11.01 -21.82
C VAL A 510 30.22 10.67 -21.50
N CYS A 511 29.34 10.87 -22.49
CA CYS A 511 27.93 10.48 -22.41
C CYS A 511 27.70 9.34 -23.40
N VAL A 512 27.07 8.24 -22.98
CA VAL A 512 26.79 7.08 -23.84
C VAL A 512 25.28 6.90 -23.99
N ARG A 513 24.80 6.67 -25.21
CA ARG A 513 23.36 6.51 -25.50
C ARG A 513 23.04 5.50 -26.59
N ASN A 514 21.80 5.02 -26.55
CA ASN A 514 21.15 4.36 -27.68
C ASN A 514 20.87 5.38 -28.81
N PRO A 515 20.84 4.93 -30.09
CA PRO A 515 20.39 5.77 -31.20
C PRO A 515 18.89 6.04 -31.12
N TYR A 516 18.45 7.07 -31.84
CA TYR A 516 17.02 7.27 -32.11
C TYR A 516 16.62 6.46 -33.33
N TYR A 517 15.54 5.69 -33.22
CA TYR A 517 14.99 4.95 -34.36
C TYR A 517 13.85 5.75 -34.98
N GLU A 518 13.99 6.06 -36.27
CA GLU A 518 12.96 6.73 -37.06
C GLU A 518 12.42 5.74 -38.09
N LYS A 519 11.10 5.67 -38.21
CA LYS A 519 10.43 4.60 -38.93
C LYS A 519 10.09 5.02 -40.36
N VAL A 520 10.23 4.08 -41.28
CA VAL A 520 9.85 4.23 -42.69
C VAL A 520 8.76 3.23 -43.00
N GLN A 521 7.58 3.74 -43.33
CA GLN A 521 6.44 2.95 -43.75
C GLN A 521 6.17 3.17 -45.23
N VAL A 522 5.76 2.12 -45.93
CA VAL A 522 5.49 2.16 -47.36
C VAL A 522 4.01 1.85 -47.55
N LYS A 523 3.33 2.63 -48.38
CA LYS A 523 1.97 2.37 -48.85
C LYS A 523 2.01 2.14 -50.35
N LEU A 524 1.39 1.07 -50.81
CA LEU A 524 1.33 0.72 -52.23
C LEU A 524 0.17 -0.22 -52.51
N ASP A 525 -0.32 -0.21 -53.75
CA ASP A 525 -1.21 -1.22 -54.29
C ASP A 525 -0.44 -2.08 -55.30
N VAL A 526 -0.47 -3.41 -55.13
CA VAL A 526 0.31 -4.33 -55.96
C VAL A 526 -0.60 -5.26 -56.76
N LYS A 527 -0.19 -5.55 -58.00
CA LYS A 527 -0.68 -6.70 -58.76
C LYS A 527 0.40 -7.78 -58.79
N PHE A 528 0.02 -9.00 -58.41
CA PHE A 528 0.90 -10.17 -58.48
C PHE A 528 0.75 -10.90 -59.82
N ASN A 529 1.83 -11.53 -60.26
CA ASN A 529 1.87 -12.34 -61.49
C ASN A 529 0.90 -13.53 -61.42
N GLU A 530 0.44 -14.03 -62.57
CA GLU A 530 -0.47 -15.18 -62.62
C GLU A 530 0.18 -16.45 -62.04
N GLY A 531 -0.54 -17.14 -61.15
CA GLY A 531 -0.05 -18.35 -60.46
C GLY A 531 0.46 -18.12 -59.03
N TYR A 532 0.50 -16.88 -58.55
CA TYR A 532 0.86 -16.53 -57.18
C TYR A 532 -0.38 -16.21 -56.32
N ASP A 533 -0.41 -16.70 -55.07
CA ASP A 533 -1.51 -16.45 -54.13
C ASP A 533 -1.42 -15.04 -53.51
N GLU A 534 -2.40 -14.19 -53.79
CA GLU A 534 -2.38 -12.77 -53.41
C GLU A 534 -2.30 -12.56 -51.87
N GLY A 535 -2.90 -13.46 -51.07
CA GLY A 535 -2.90 -13.37 -49.61
C GLY A 535 -1.55 -13.74 -48.98
N TYR A 536 -0.91 -14.79 -49.49
CA TYR A 536 0.42 -15.23 -49.06
C TYR A 536 1.50 -14.23 -49.50
N TYR A 537 1.49 -13.83 -50.77
CA TYR A 537 2.52 -12.94 -51.32
C TYR A 537 2.44 -11.51 -50.79
N LYS A 538 1.28 -11.07 -50.28
CA LYS A 538 1.18 -9.84 -49.50
C LYS A 538 2.05 -9.88 -48.22
N LYS A 539 2.08 -11.03 -47.52
CA LYS A 539 2.93 -11.20 -46.32
C LYS A 539 4.40 -11.29 -46.70
N VAL A 540 4.73 -12.04 -47.74
CA VAL A 540 6.10 -12.16 -48.25
C VAL A 540 6.64 -10.79 -48.67
N LEU A 541 5.85 -10.01 -49.42
CA LEU A 541 6.24 -8.67 -49.84
C LEU A 541 6.47 -7.73 -48.65
N ASN A 542 5.65 -7.80 -47.61
CA ASN A 542 5.90 -7.04 -46.38
C ASN A 542 7.27 -7.38 -45.77
N ASP A 543 7.60 -8.67 -45.67
CA ASP A 543 8.89 -9.11 -45.12
C ASP A 543 10.08 -8.75 -46.03
N ASP A 544 9.90 -8.75 -47.34
CA ASP A 544 10.95 -8.38 -48.28
C ASP A 544 11.20 -6.87 -48.30
N ILE A 545 10.16 -6.04 -48.17
CA ILE A 545 10.30 -4.59 -47.94
C ILE A 545 11.05 -4.33 -46.62
N ARG A 546 10.70 -5.05 -45.54
CA ARG A 546 11.39 -4.94 -44.25
C ARG A 546 12.89 -5.26 -44.36
N LYS A 547 13.23 -6.36 -45.03
CA LYS A 547 14.62 -6.75 -45.26
C LYS A 547 15.37 -5.74 -46.14
N SER A 548 14.71 -5.15 -47.14
CA SER A 548 15.33 -4.15 -48.00
C SER A 548 15.61 -2.84 -47.26
N LEU A 549 14.70 -2.39 -46.40
CA LEU A 549 14.85 -1.13 -45.65
C LEU A 549 15.80 -1.25 -44.46
N SER A 550 15.94 -2.44 -43.87
CA SER A 550 16.78 -2.66 -42.69
C SER A 550 17.55 -3.97 -42.78
N PRO A 551 18.44 -4.13 -43.77
CA PRO A 551 19.10 -5.41 -44.05
C PRO A 551 20.04 -5.85 -42.92
N TRP A 552 20.60 -4.89 -42.20
CA TRP A 552 21.48 -5.10 -41.04
C TRP A 552 20.78 -5.74 -39.83
N MET A 553 19.44 -5.76 -39.79
CA MET A 553 18.68 -6.48 -38.76
C MET A 553 18.55 -7.99 -39.06
N PHE A 554 18.71 -8.40 -40.32
CA PHE A 554 18.49 -9.77 -40.78
C PHE A 554 19.77 -10.48 -41.23
N SER A 555 20.84 -9.73 -41.50
CA SER A 555 22.14 -10.27 -41.89
C SER A 555 23.25 -9.70 -41.01
N SER A 556 24.08 -10.59 -40.47
CA SER A 556 25.27 -10.22 -39.68
C SER A 556 26.37 -9.54 -40.53
N GLU A 557 26.29 -9.62 -41.86
CA GLU A 557 27.32 -9.07 -42.76
C GLU A 557 27.12 -7.58 -43.07
N LEU A 558 25.88 -7.09 -43.01
CA LEU A 558 25.52 -5.72 -43.44
C LEU A 558 25.46 -4.76 -42.25
N ARG A 559 26.13 -3.60 -42.39
CA ARG A 559 26.33 -2.63 -41.30
C ARG A 559 25.37 -1.44 -41.41
N PRO A 560 24.68 -1.00 -40.33
CA PRO A 560 23.94 0.25 -40.35
C PRO A 560 24.92 1.42 -40.40
N ASP A 561 24.65 2.38 -41.27
CA ASP A 561 25.36 3.65 -41.34
C ASP A 561 24.49 4.79 -40.81
N PHE A 562 25.14 5.77 -40.15
CA PHE A 562 24.47 6.98 -39.69
C PHE A 562 24.32 7.93 -40.87
N GLY A 563 23.18 8.61 -40.95
CA GLY A 563 22.93 9.59 -42.03
C GLY A 563 22.62 8.98 -43.40
N VAL A 564 22.31 7.68 -43.47
CA VAL A 564 21.84 7.06 -44.71
C VAL A 564 20.53 7.71 -45.15
N VAL A 565 20.46 8.04 -46.43
CA VAL A 565 19.29 8.60 -47.08
C VAL A 565 18.60 7.49 -47.87
N ILE A 566 17.28 7.36 -47.69
CA ILE A 566 16.47 6.38 -48.41
C ILE A 566 15.71 7.11 -49.52
N HIS A 567 15.95 6.70 -50.75
CA HIS A 567 15.24 7.20 -51.92
C HIS A 567 14.02 6.32 -52.21
N GLY A 568 12.83 6.93 -52.30
CA GLY A 568 11.58 6.23 -52.61
C GLY A 568 11.64 5.51 -53.96
N SER A 569 12.28 6.13 -54.96
CA SER A 569 12.53 5.50 -56.26
C SER A 569 13.37 4.23 -56.19
N ALA A 570 14.30 4.12 -55.23
CA ALA A 570 15.09 2.91 -55.02
C ALA A 570 14.25 1.77 -54.44
N ILE A 571 13.33 2.08 -53.51
CA ILE A 571 12.37 1.12 -52.96
C ILE A 571 11.41 0.65 -54.06
N LEU A 572 10.86 1.58 -54.85
CA LEU A 572 9.95 1.26 -55.95
C LEU A 572 10.63 0.36 -56.98
N ASN A 573 11.87 0.68 -57.36
CA ASN A 573 12.66 -0.15 -58.27
C ASN A 573 12.97 -1.54 -57.66
N PHE A 574 13.24 -1.62 -56.36
CA PHE A 574 13.40 -2.92 -55.69
C PHE A 574 12.13 -3.76 -55.84
N ILE A 575 10.96 -3.20 -55.54
CA ILE A 575 9.67 -3.92 -55.59
C ILE A 575 9.32 -4.35 -57.01
N GLN A 576 9.55 -3.50 -58.02
CA GLN A 576 9.26 -3.81 -59.43
C GLN A 576 10.14 -4.91 -60.01
N ASN A 577 11.33 -5.17 -59.44
CA ASN A 577 12.23 -6.21 -59.90
C ASN A 577 12.03 -7.57 -59.19
N ILE A 578 10.99 -7.71 -58.35
CA ILE A 578 10.69 -8.97 -57.68
C ILE A 578 9.85 -9.88 -58.58
N ASP A 579 10.26 -11.13 -58.75
CA ASP A 579 9.68 -12.09 -59.70
C ASP A 579 8.16 -12.31 -59.59
N TYR A 580 7.57 -12.15 -58.40
CA TYR A 580 6.15 -12.37 -58.17
C TYR A 580 5.29 -11.11 -58.37
N VAL A 581 5.89 -9.94 -58.60
CA VAL A 581 5.20 -8.66 -58.82
C VAL A 581 5.04 -8.41 -60.33
N ASP A 582 3.83 -8.00 -60.74
CA ASP A 582 3.53 -7.57 -62.11
C ASP A 582 3.70 -6.05 -62.23
N PHE A 583 2.92 -5.28 -61.46
CA PHE A 583 3.04 -3.82 -61.37
C PHE A 583 2.55 -3.26 -60.02
N VAL A 584 2.87 -2.00 -59.77
CA VAL A 584 2.56 -1.26 -58.53
C VAL A 584 1.86 0.06 -58.84
N GLU A 585 0.81 0.39 -58.10
CA GLU A 585 0.06 1.65 -58.12
C GLU A 585 0.06 2.30 -56.72
N ASN A 586 -0.33 3.58 -56.63
CA ASN A 586 -0.51 4.33 -55.37
C ASN A 586 0.66 4.23 -54.38
N PHE A 587 1.89 4.35 -54.88
CA PHE A 587 3.10 4.26 -54.07
C PHE A 587 3.35 5.55 -53.26
N SER A 588 3.50 5.40 -51.96
CA SER A 588 3.89 6.46 -51.02
C SER A 588 4.88 5.94 -49.98
N VAL A 589 5.81 6.79 -49.58
CA VAL A 589 6.78 6.50 -48.51
C VAL A 589 6.60 7.50 -47.38
N PHE A 590 6.26 7.02 -46.19
CA PHE A 590 6.05 7.82 -44.99
C PHE A 590 7.25 7.73 -44.06
N HIS A 591 7.69 8.90 -43.57
CA HIS A 591 8.71 9.03 -42.54
C HIS A 591 8.03 9.38 -41.23
N ILE A 592 8.14 8.47 -40.27
CA ILE A 592 7.50 8.53 -38.97
C ILE A 592 8.57 8.78 -37.91
N VAL A 593 8.42 9.86 -37.15
CA VAL A 593 9.29 10.22 -36.02
C VAL A 593 8.43 10.25 -34.76
N GLY A 594 8.75 9.38 -33.80
CA GLY A 594 7.88 9.12 -32.66
C GLY A 594 6.51 8.62 -33.15
N ASN A 595 5.47 9.43 -32.97
CA ASN A 595 4.11 9.14 -33.40
C ASN A 595 3.64 10.05 -34.56
N GLU A 596 4.52 10.82 -35.19
CA GLU A 596 4.11 11.79 -36.22
C GLU A 596 4.71 11.46 -37.58
N ILE A 597 3.90 11.58 -38.64
CA ILE A 597 4.37 11.50 -40.03
C ILE A 597 4.83 12.90 -40.44
N ILE A 598 6.13 13.07 -40.67
CA ILE A 598 6.72 14.40 -40.93
C ILE A 598 6.66 14.79 -42.41
N ASN A 599 6.43 13.85 -43.32
CA ASN A 599 6.50 14.06 -44.77
C ASN A 599 5.14 13.96 -45.50
N LYS A 600 4.01 14.16 -44.81
CA LYS A 600 2.65 13.98 -45.37
C LYS A 600 2.44 14.68 -46.73
N GLY A 601 2.94 15.90 -46.89
CA GLY A 601 2.72 16.72 -48.08
C GLY A 601 3.43 16.28 -49.35
N TYR A 602 4.44 15.41 -49.25
CA TYR A 602 5.21 14.94 -50.42
C TYR A 602 5.41 13.43 -50.46
N ALA A 603 4.87 12.66 -49.51
CA ALA A 603 5.04 11.22 -49.40
C ALA A 603 4.65 10.40 -50.65
N SER A 604 3.75 10.91 -51.50
CA SER A 604 3.30 10.25 -52.74
C SER A 604 4.11 10.65 -53.98
N MET A 605 5.15 11.48 -53.84
CA MET A 605 6.01 11.83 -54.99
C MET A 605 6.97 10.68 -55.30
N ASN A 606 7.21 10.40 -56.57
CA ASN A 606 8.16 9.34 -56.99
C ASN A 606 9.60 9.62 -56.53
N ASP A 607 9.96 10.89 -56.35
CA ASP A 607 11.30 11.35 -55.91
C ASP A 607 11.38 11.61 -54.40
N VAL A 608 10.50 11.01 -53.58
CA VAL A 608 10.57 11.15 -52.12
C VAL A 608 11.93 10.73 -51.62
N VAL A 609 12.52 11.59 -50.80
CA VAL A 609 13.79 11.33 -50.12
C VAL A 609 13.54 11.38 -48.63
N VAL A 610 13.76 10.25 -47.96
CA VAL A 610 13.67 10.14 -46.51
C VAL A 610 15.07 10.25 -45.93
N LYS A 611 15.29 11.26 -45.08
CA LYS A 611 16.56 11.51 -44.40
C LYS A 611 16.32 11.52 -42.89
N PRO A 612 17.21 10.93 -42.08
CA PRO A 612 17.07 10.99 -40.62
C PRO A 612 16.99 12.45 -40.14
N SER A 613 16.10 12.74 -39.19
CA SER A 613 15.91 14.09 -38.65
C SER A 613 17.12 14.55 -37.84
N THR A 614 17.82 13.64 -37.17
CA THR A 614 19.06 13.94 -36.43
C THR A 614 20.23 13.07 -36.86
N PRO A 615 21.50 13.51 -36.66
CA PRO A 615 22.67 12.66 -36.90
C PRO A 615 22.76 11.43 -35.99
N LEU A 616 22.00 11.40 -34.89
CA LEU A 616 21.91 10.28 -33.96
C LEU A 616 20.86 9.25 -34.39
N SER A 617 20.03 9.62 -35.37
CA SER A 617 18.90 8.82 -35.80
C SER A 617 19.29 7.79 -36.86
N ILE A 618 18.63 6.63 -36.82
CA ILE A 618 18.76 5.55 -37.77
C ILE A 618 17.38 5.26 -38.35
N LEU A 619 17.29 5.24 -39.67
CA LEU A 619 16.07 4.83 -40.37
C LEU A 619 15.90 3.32 -40.27
N ILE A 620 14.72 2.89 -39.82
CA ILE A 620 14.31 1.49 -39.76
C ILE A 620 12.98 1.29 -40.47
N SER A 621 12.74 0.06 -40.92
CA SER A 621 11.45 -0.33 -41.47
C SER A 621 10.38 -0.39 -40.38
N GLU A 622 9.18 0.12 -40.67
CA GLU A 622 8.01 -0.21 -39.86
C GLU A 622 7.70 -1.72 -39.97
N PRO A 623 7.22 -2.40 -38.91
CA PRO A 623 6.90 -3.84 -38.98
C PRO A 623 5.79 -4.18 -39.97
N ASN A 624 4.88 -3.24 -40.22
CA ASN A 624 3.75 -3.42 -41.14
C ASN A 624 3.71 -2.29 -42.16
N HIS A 625 3.77 -2.66 -43.44
CA HIS A 625 3.57 -1.78 -44.58
C HIS A 625 2.13 -1.90 -45.10
N TYR A 626 1.60 -0.83 -45.70
CA TYR A 626 0.27 -0.85 -46.30
C TYR A 626 0.37 -1.38 -47.72
N ILE A 627 -0.08 -2.61 -47.92
CA ILE A 627 -0.07 -3.29 -49.22
C ILE A 627 -1.52 -3.58 -49.61
N GLY A 628 -2.10 -2.82 -50.52
CA GLY A 628 -3.40 -3.09 -51.13
C GLY A 628 -3.26 -3.95 -52.40
N LEU A 629 -4.40 -4.42 -52.91
CA LEU A 629 -4.47 -5.19 -54.16
C LEU A 629 -5.13 -4.33 -55.21
N VAL A 630 -4.52 -4.26 -56.40
CA VAL A 630 -5.11 -3.51 -57.52
C VAL A 630 -6.42 -4.19 -57.95
N SER A 631 -7.54 -3.53 -57.71
CA SER A 631 -8.85 -3.97 -58.21
C SER A 631 -9.05 -3.47 -59.65
N LYS A 632 -9.70 -4.28 -60.50
CA LYS A 632 -9.99 -3.89 -61.89
C LYS A 632 -10.91 -2.66 -61.91
N SER A 633 -10.32 -1.49 -62.14
CA SER A 633 -10.86 -0.22 -62.64
C SER A 633 -12.13 0.35 -61.98
N THR A 634 -11.97 1.50 -61.33
CA THR A 634 -12.70 2.73 -61.70
C THR A 634 -11.76 3.94 -61.58
N PRO A 635 -11.74 4.86 -62.56
CA PRO A 635 -10.95 6.08 -62.49
C PRO A 635 -11.62 7.12 -61.59
N ASP A 636 -10.79 7.86 -60.86
CA ASP A 636 -11.06 9.10 -60.12
C ASP A 636 -12.42 9.22 -59.43
N GLY A 637 -12.42 8.89 -58.14
CA GLY A 637 -13.26 9.52 -57.15
C GLY A 637 -12.48 9.64 -55.86
N GLU A 638 -12.14 10.86 -55.45
CA GLU A 638 -11.75 11.16 -54.07
C GLU A 638 -12.91 10.73 -53.16
N GLY A 639 -12.85 9.48 -52.71
CA GLY A 639 -13.91 8.81 -52.00
C GLY A 639 -13.48 8.54 -50.57
N VAL A 640 -14.31 8.97 -49.64
CA VAL A 640 -14.25 8.79 -48.17
C VAL A 640 -14.02 7.33 -47.70
N ASN A 641 -13.99 6.35 -48.61
CA ASN A 641 -13.82 4.92 -48.33
C ASN A 641 -12.35 4.46 -48.21
N ASP A 642 -11.36 5.30 -48.51
CA ASP A 642 -9.94 4.98 -48.30
C ASP A 642 -9.40 5.45 -46.93
N MET A 643 -10.25 6.09 -46.11
CA MET A 643 -9.86 6.56 -44.78
C MET A 643 -9.94 5.44 -43.75
N ILE A 644 -8.78 5.01 -43.26
CA ILE A 644 -8.68 4.12 -42.10
C ILE A 644 -8.55 5.00 -40.84
N LEU A 645 -9.51 4.87 -39.92
CA LEU A 645 -9.42 5.49 -38.60
C LEU A 645 -8.19 4.92 -37.86
N GLU A 646 -7.39 5.81 -37.27
CA GLU A 646 -6.03 5.65 -36.69
C GLU A 646 -4.84 6.03 -37.59
N THR A 647 -5.00 6.14 -38.92
CA THR A 647 -3.85 6.44 -39.81
C THR A 647 -3.94 7.80 -40.49
N ASP A 648 -5.14 8.19 -40.95
CA ASP A 648 -5.35 9.49 -41.58
C ASP A 648 -5.77 10.58 -40.58
N PHE A 649 -6.36 10.15 -39.44
CA PHE A 649 -6.63 10.98 -38.27
C PHE A 649 -6.10 10.28 -37.02
N MET A 650 -4.96 10.76 -36.53
CA MET A 650 -4.57 10.54 -35.14
C MET A 650 -5.27 11.61 -34.30
N VAL A 651 -6.24 11.21 -33.48
CA VAL A 651 -6.89 12.12 -32.53
C VAL A 651 -5.85 12.50 -31.47
N GLU A 652 -5.50 13.79 -31.40
CA GLU A 652 -4.74 14.33 -30.28
C GLU A 652 -5.47 14.05 -28.97
N ASN A 653 -5.00 13.09 -28.19
CA ASN A 653 -5.35 13.00 -26.80
C ASN A 653 -4.59 14.12 -26.06
N GLN A 654 -5.26 15.26 -25.84
CA GLN A 654 -4.72 16.46 -25.17
C GLN A 654 -4.20 16.23 -23.73
N ASN A 655 -4.22 15.02 -23.20
CA ASN A 655 -3.78 14.72 -21.82
C ASN A 655 -2.31 14.26 -21.70
N LYS A 656 -1.46 14.51 -22.71
CA LYS A 656 -0.02 14.15 -22.66
C LYS A 656 0.95 15.23 -23.19
N LEU A 657 0.49 16.47 -23.31
CA LEU A 657 1.18 17.56 -24.02
C LEU A 657 2.16 18.41 -23.18
N ASP A 658 2.58 17.95 -21.99
CA ASP A 658 3.52 18.71 -21.14
C ASP A 658 5.01 18.32 -21.29
N TYR A 659 5.39 17.47 -22.26
CA TYR A 659 6.78 16.94 -22.31
C TYR A 659 7.51 17.02 -23.65
N LEU A 660 7.04 17.78 -24.64
CA LEU A 660 7.72 17.89 -25.95
C LEU A 660 8.12 19.33 -26.35
N SER A 661 7.96 20.33 -25.49
CA SER A 661 8.26 21.73 -25.83
C SER A 661 9.74 22.16 -25.67
N GLU A 662 10.69 21.25 -25.50
CA GLU A 662 12.12 21.61 -25.34
C GLU A 662 13.03 21.29 -26.53
N TYR A 663 12.50 20.73 -27.62
CA TYR A 663 13.27 20.61 -28.86
C TYR A 663 13.03 21.85 -29.72
N GLY A 664 14.03 22.73 -29.75
CA GLY A 664 14.05 24.00 -30.47
C GLY A 664 13.88 23.86 -31.99
N VAL A 665 12.64 23.61 -32.42
CA VAL A 665 12.18 23.86 -33.78
C VAL A 665 11.71 25.31 -33.81
N GLU A 666 12.53 26.22 -34.36
CA GLU A 666 12.05 27.55 -34.70
C GLU A 666 10.97 27.41 -35.78
N MET A 667 9.70 27.49 -35.37
CA MET A 667 8.59 27.70 -36.29
C MET A 667 8.66 29.14 -36.82
N ASN A 668 9.18 29.33 -38.02
CA ASN A 668 8.92 30.55 -38.78
C ASN A 668 7.47 30.53 -39.28
N SER A 669 6.56 31.09 -38.49
CA SER A 669 5.19 31.36 -38.90
C SER A 669 5.16 32.56 -39.86
N ILE A 670 4.95 32.32 -41.15
CA ILE A 670 4.52 33.36 -42.10
C ILE A 670 3.01 33.50 -41.93
N GLY A 671 2.58 34.57 -41.26
CA GLY A 671 1.17 34.95 -41.16
C GLY A 671 0.70 35.59 -42.47
N PHE A 672 -0.39 35.06 -43.02
CA PHE A 672 -1.22 35.77 -44.01
C PHE A 672 -2.45 36.29 -43.28
N ASP A 673 -2.51 37.61 -43.09
CA ASP A 673 -3.73 38.30 -42.68
C ASP A 673 -4.68 38.36 -43.89
N PHE A 674 -5.91 37.91 -43.70
CA PHE A 674 -7.04 38.25 -44.56
C PHE A 674 -8.03 39.06 -43.72
N GLU A 675 -8.28 40.30 -44.14
CA GLU A 675 -9.48 41.07 -43.75
C GLU A 675 -10.75 40.45 -44.32
#